data_AF-A0A839NW42-F1
#
_entry.id   AF-A0A839NW42-F1
#
_cell.length_a   1.000
_cell.length_b   1.000
_cell.length_c   1.000
_cell.angle_alpha   90.00
_cell.angle_beta   90.00
_cell.angle_gamma   90.00
#
_symmetry.space_group_name_H-M   'P 1'
#
loop_
_entity.id
_entity.type
_entity.pdbx_description
1 polymer ?
#
loop_
_entity_poly.entity_id
_entity_poly.type
_entity_poly.pdbx_seq_one_letter_code
_entity_poly.pdbx_strand_id
1 'polypeptide(L)'
;MNILKKDAFLRLPFVCGLLLLGSNSFAQQVVLKNDKIQRTLTYDGQVWRTTSFTDMDHKRKLKVTSDEIHILPMETTKGYSIDAFIAVNKPKEFNKGDTCFVEISYRPKDEFKQILEIPQELKITYFVVADERFSRKKMQLSYARKVTVDRLEVERMYMQKNANGGGRGEPVFIDNAWFFGLEYPAGHSRHTDGNLPKADARNFEKVGNYSFIDLEGRDIEPETKNGAMRLMHFPGFAKQNMTGGFTIDSKIAATGVVKEDLSIQQSFMDYLSTMWKAPRSFLHYNNWFDAAAKDLSGDGLLNVYKSFKKAIEPYGVKMDAMVADDGWQDRKSIWEPSPRYFPNGMADVKLLRNKLKKEGVDFGLWLSISGYTNNIDWGKAAGYAEAVRNEYFSQYGRYYSLSADKYKNEVMKKIPAIAKELDLVYYKHDFNDLSDKSTGNNHPGTDRHGHEANLDAQIDVLLATRAVKPDIIQNLTNWVWFSPYWLVYSDYLWLLAGDDGMNANWPELSKWAMKSTDRDAYFARMWGNAGDRPLVPISRIMTHGIVKTGDASENETLQDWMDYALMHYGRGTLLKEWYISAASMTDDEWKVLCLVDNWAKKHRNELNKTFYVGGRPDEGAVYGYIGWEGKQGVLTVRNPAAETQTIRIPFNETVGFSLAKNMGYHAQVVYPYHDQYAKTFTSGKVMEIEVPGYSTMALEFREGAVPSMKPVVSKLVFKTEKGVDQVTTKLQVPVAIKDRAELLVIGWPHDVQVRINGEVQAPSKSEKAKLNAFAGYAKAGMILPKAKDWRMNSFDLMRYKGQEIEITYNRVDGFESHVLLERKVVAKDYPAAHDVLWPLSNDTRRQTVKLF
;
A
#
# COMPACT_ATOMS: atom_id res chain seq x y z
N MET A 1 -12.21 22.76 -1.71
CA MET A 1 -13.43 23.01 -0.88
C MET A 1 -14.63 23.23 -1.81
N ASN A 2 -15.32 22.16 -2.22
CA ASN A 2 -16.68 22.13 -2.76
C ASN A 2 -17.01 20.69 -3.20
N ILE A 3 -17.36 19.83 -2.25
CA ILE A 3 -18.11 18.60 -2.51
C ILE A 3 -19.17 18.52 -1.41
N LEU A 4 -20.28 19.20 -1.62
CA LEU A 4 -21.52 18.98 -0.86
C LEU A 4 -22.47 18.28 -1.82
N LYS A 5 -22.73 17.00 -1.59
CA LYS A 5 -23.75 16.25 -2.34
C LYS A 5 -25.13 16.84 -2.04
N LYS A 6 -25.87 17.13 -3.11
CA LYS A 6 -27.30 17.41 -3.07
C LYS A 6 -28.03 16.08 -2.90
N ASP A 7 -28.69 15.89 -1.76
CA ASP A 7 -29.93 15.12 -1.65
C ASP A 7 -30.65 15.58 -0.38
N ALA A 8 -31.62 16.48 -0.55
CA ALA A 8 -32.39 17.07 0.53
C ALA A 8 -33.71 16.29 0.68
N PHE A 9 -33.75 15.35 1.63
CA PHE A 9 -35.00 14.94 2.26
C PHE A 9 -35.17 15.75 3.55
N LEU A 10 -36.33 16.39 3.71
CA LEU A 10 -36.71 17.15 4.90
C LEU A 10 -36.48 16.31 6.17
N ARG A 11 -35.45 16.65 6.95
CA ARG A 11 -35.25 16.18 8.34
C ARG A 11 -35.39 17.38 9.26
N LEU A 12 -36.12 17.21 10.36
CA LEU A 12 -36.40 18.25 11.36
C LEU A 12 -35.09 18.88 11.91
N PRO A 13 -35.11 20.15 12.33
CA PRO A 13 -33.92 20.84 12.83
C PRO A 13 -33.43 20.21 14.14
N PHE A 14 -32.17 19.76 14.12
CA PHE A 14 -31.41 19.32 15.30
C PHE A 14 -30.99 20.52 16.17
N VAL A 15 -31.07 20.36 17.49
CA VAL A 15 -30.83 21.41 18.48
C VAL A 15 -29.43 21.28 19.10
N CYS A 16 -28.59 22.31 18.92
CA CYS A 16 -27.47 22.60 19.83
C CYS A 16 -28.07 22.97 21.20
N GLY A 17 -27.85 22.13 22.21
CA GLY A 17 -28.44 22.31 23.54
C GLY A 17 -27.50 23.06 24.48
N LEU A 18 -27.87 24.30 24.84
CA LEU A 18 -27.27 25.06 25.93
C LEU A 18 -27.96 24.68 27.25
N LEU A 19 -27.27 23.96 28.14
CA LEU A 19 -27.70 23.79 29.53
C LEU A 19 -27.02 24.87 30.39
N LEU A 20 -27.67 26.04 30.49
CA LEU A 20 -27.32 27.04 31.50
C LEU A 20 -28.09 26.72 32.79
N LEU A 21 -27.44 26.04 33.73
CA LEU A 21 -27.93 25.98 35.11
C LEU A 21 -27.48 27.24 35.83
N GLY A 22 -28.45 28.06 36.22
CA GLY A 22 -28.22 29.33 36.90
C GLY A 22 -27.87 29.15 38.39
N SER A 23 -26.93 29.98 38.83
CA SER A 23 -26.51 30.32 40.20
C SER A 23 -25.63 29.32 40.98
N ASN A 24 -24.43 29.83 41.32
CA ASN A 24 -23.37 29.34 42.20
C ASN A 24 -22.47 28.18 41.70
N SER A 25 -21.24 28.56 41.32
CA SER A 25 -20.01 27.77 41.16
C SER A 25 -20.00 26.51 40.25
N PHE A 26 -20.75 26.48 39.15
CA PHE A 26 -20.57 25.43 38.13
C PHE A 26 -19.83 25.97 36.89
N ALA A 27 -18.81 25.21 36.45
CA ALA A 27 -18.00 25.55 35.30
C ALA A 27 -18.85 25.67 34.02
N GLN A 28 -18.68 26.75 33.25
CA GLN A 28 -19.42 26.93 32.00
C GLN A 28 -18.96 25.88 30.98
N GLN A 29 -19.90 25.19 30.33
CA GLN A 29 -19.62 24.13 29.36
C GLN A 29 -20.26 24.42 28.00
N VAL A 30 -19.56 24.01 26.94
CA VAL A 30 -20.09 23.92 25.58
C VAL A 30 -19.95 22.50 25.08
N VAL A 31 -20.99 22.01 24.43
CA VAL A 31 -21.09 20.61 23.99
C VAL A 31 -21.33 20.58 22.49
N LEU A 32 -20.33 20.12 21.74
CA LEU A 32 -20.47 19.78 20.33
C LEU A 32 -20.85 18.30 20.23
N LYS A 33 -22.00 17.96 19.66
CA LYS A 33 -22.44 16.56 19.56
C LYS A 33 -23.32 16.30 18.35
N ASN A 34 -23.35 15.03 17.94
CA ASN A 34 -24.42 14.43 17.16
C ASN A 34 -24.97 13.21 17.95
N ASP A 35 -25.65 12.29 17.28
CA ASP A 35 -26.19 11.06 17.86
C ASP A 35 -25.12 9.99 18.16
N LYS A 36 -23.91 10.13 17.62
CA LYS A 36 -22.82 9.14 17.71
C LYS A 36 -21.64 9.55 18.58
N ILE A 37 -21.27 10.83 18.58
CA ILE A 37 -20.09 11.35 19.26
C ILE A 37 -20.39 12.73 19.88
N GLN A 38 -19.76 12.98 21.01
CA GLN A 38 -19.81 14.26 21.70
C GLN A 38 -18.39 14.70 22.12
N ARG A 39 -18.04 15.98 21.87
CA ARG A 39 -16.87 16.68 22.42
C ARG A 39 -17.36 17.74 23.41
N THR A 40 -16.83 17.72 24.63
CA THR A 40 -17.21 18.66 25.70
C THR A 40 -16.06 19.61 26.01
N LEU A 41 -16.34 20.91 25.94
CA LEU A 41 -15.44 21.99 26.30
C LEU A 41 -15.87 22.63 27.61
N THR A 42 -14.92 22.97 28.47
CA THR A 42 -15.16 23.68 29.73
C THR A 42 -14.35 24.97 29.75
N TYR A 43 -14.98 26.06 30.21
CA TYR A 43 -14.34 27.35 30.42
C TYR A 43 -13.68 27.41 31.80
N ASP A 44 -12.41 27.81 31.87
CA ASP A 44 -11.65 27.94 33.12
C ASP A 44 -11.66 29.37 33.71
N GLY A 45 -12.41 30.28 33.10
CA GLY A 45 -12.38 31.72 33.43
C GLY A 45 -11.57 32.56 32.44
N GLN A 46 -10.80 31.96 31.54
CA GLN A 46 -10.02 32.65 30.51
C GLN A 46 -10.18 32.02 29.13
N VAL A 47 -10.13 30.69 29.01
CA VAL A 47 -10.18 29.95 27.75
C VAL A 47 -11.02 28.69 27.84
N TRP A 48 -11.43 28.15 26.68
CA TRP A 48 -12.20 26.91 26.58
C TRP A 48 -11.28 25.73 26.27
N ARG A 49 -11.37 24.66 27.07
CA ARG A 49 -10.59 23.41 26.87
C ARG A 49 -11.50 22.22 26.71
N THR A 50 -11.11 21.33 25.81
CA THR A 50 -11.68 20.00 25.70
C THR A 50 -11.35 19.21 26.95
N THR A 51 -12.40 18.71 27.58
CA THR A 51 -12.32 17.96 28.84
C THR A 51 -12.73 16.51 28.67
N SER A 52 -13.49 16.22 27.60
CA SER A 52 -13.81 14.83 27.25
C SER A 52 -14.37 14.66 25.85
N PHE A 53 -14.23 13.44 25.36
CA PHE A 53 -14.99 12.89 24.24
C PHE A 53 -15.94 11.79 24.77
N THR A 54 -17.13 11.66 24.19
CA THR A 54 -18.11 10.63 24.57
C THR A 54 -18.62 9.90 23.32
N ASP A 55 -18.52 8.58 23.36
CA ASP A 55 -19.13 7.64 22.43
C ASP A 55 -20.57 7.43 22.88
N MET A 56 -21.51 7.92 22.09
CA MET A 56 -22.91 8.01 22.50
C MET A 56 -23.61 6.65 22.48
N ASP A 57 -23.20 5.75 21.59
CA ASP A 57 -23.83 4.43 21.48
C ASP A 57 -23.41 3.53 22.66
N HIS A 58 -22.11 3.50 22.98
CA HIS A 58 -21.60 2.65 24.05
C HIS A 58 -21.54 3.36 25.41
N LYS A 59 -21.95 4.63 25.47
CA LYS A 59 -21.86 5.50 26.66
C LYS A 59 -20.45 5.56 27.27
N ARG A 60 -19.41 5.43 26.44
CA ARG A 60 -18.01 5.47 26.89
C ARG A 60 -17.48 6.88 26.84
N LYS A 61 -16.82 7.32 27.91
CA LYS A 61 -16.26 8.67 28.03
C LYS A 61 -14.75 8.63 28.16
N LEU A 62 -14.06 9.30 27.25
CA LEU A 62 -12.62 9.57 27.34
C LEU A 62 -12.42 10.95 27.97
N LYS A 63 -12.00 10.98 29.24
CA LYS A 63 -11.60 12.22 29.92
C LYS A 63 -10.19 12.61 29.49
N VAL A 64 -9.97 13.90 29.26
CA VAL A 64 -8.68 14.44 28.82
C VAL A 64 -8.40 15.76 29.53
N THR A 65 -7.11 16.08 29.70
CA THR A 65 -6.65 17.44 29.95
C THR A 65 -6.07 17.96 28.64
N SER A 66 -6.55 19.09 28.12
CA SER A 66 -6.14 19.59 26.81
C SER A 66 -5.46 20.95 26.89
N ASP A 67 -4.33 21.10 26.21
CA ASP A 67 -3.71 22.41 25.94
C ASP A 67 -4.30 23.06 24.68
N GLU A 68 -5.23 22.35 24.01
CA GLU A 68 -5.86 22.61 22.71
C GLU A 68 -4.89 22.73 21.54
N ILE A 69 -3.89 23.58 21.65
CA ILE A 69 -2.97 24.01 20.61
C ILE A 69 -1.57 24.12 21.21
N HIS A 70 -0.55 24.02 20.37
CA HIS A 70 0.77 24.51 20.70
C HIS A 70 1.46 25.13 19.49
N ILE A 71 1.87 26.40 19.61
CA ILE A 71 2.57 27.15 18.58
C ILE A 71 4.05 27.23 18.99
N LEU A 72 4.94 26.69 18.15
CA LEU A 72 6.38 26.89 18.30
C LEU A 72 6.86 27.92 17.28
N PRO A 73 7.30 29.11 17.73
CA PRO A 73 7.95 30.08 16.86
C PRO A 73 9.26 29.55 16.26
N MET A 74 9.59 30.03 15.06
CA MET A 74 10.86 29.77 14.39
C MET A 74 12.06 30.14 15.28
N GLU A 75 13.13 29.34 15.23
CA GLU A 75 14.39 29.58 15.97
C GLU A 75 14.29 29.62 17.50
N THR A 76 13.14 29.26 18.08
CA THR A 76 12.94 29.18 19.54
C THR A 76 12.73 27.75 20.03
N THR A 77 12.96 27.48 21.32
CA THR A 77 12.53 26.23 21.97
C THR A 77 11.26 26.40 22.82
N LYS A 78 10.86 27.66 23.07
CA LYS A 78 9.69 27.99 23.88
C LYS A 78 8.45 28.10 23.00
N GLY A 79 7.50 27.20 23.19
CA GLY A 79 6.20 27.28 22.56
C GLY A 79 5.10 27.84 23.46
N TYR A 80 3.92 28.05 22.85
CA TYR A 80 2.77 28.69 23.49
C TYR A 80 1.51 27.87 23.26
N SER A 81 0.86 27.49 24.36
CA SER A 81 -0.43 26.79 24.35
C SER A 81 -1.61 27.77 24.31
N ILE A 82 -2.83 27.25 24.45
CA ILE A 82 -4.02 28.08 24.66
C ILE A 82 -3.90 29.01 25.88
N ASP A 83 -3.01 28.72 26.83
CA ASP A 83 -2.78 29.55 28.03
C ASP A 83 -2.20 30.92 27.70
N ALA A 84 -1.66 31.13 26.50
CA ALA A 84 -1.21 32.45 26.05
C ALA A 84 -2.38 33.39 25.65
N PHE A 85 -3.61 32.90 25.68
CA PHE A 85 -4.77 33.59 25.13
C PHE A 85 -5.90 33.80 26.15
N ILE A 86 -6.87 34.63 25.77
CA ILE A 86 -8.17 34.82 26.44
C ILE A 86 -9.25 34.77 25.36
N ALA A 87 -10.35 34.05 25.62
CA ALA A 87 -11.51 34.02 24.75
C ALA A 87 -12.14 35.42 24.65
N VAL A 88 -12.37 35.90 23.43
CA VAL A 88 -12.88 37.26 23.17
C VAL A 88 -14.39 37.34 23.40
N ASN A 89 -15.10 36.28 23.00
CA ASN A 89 -16.55 36.20 23.03
C ASN A 89 -16.99 34.83 23.57
N LYS A 90 -18.28 34.70 23.88
CA LYS A 90 -18.90 33.39 24.08
C LYS A 90 -18.76 32.55 22.80
N PRO A 91 -18.62 31.22 22.91
CA PRO A 91 -18.58 30.33 21.75
C PRO A 91 -19.78 30.56 20.84
N LYS A 92 -19.52 30.66 19.54
CA LYS A 92 -20.55 30.82 18.51
C LYS A 92 -20.96 29.44 18.00
N GLU A 93 -22.19 29.04 18.29
CA GLU A 93 -22.78 27.80 17.81
C GLU A 93 -23.66 28.07 16.59
N PHE A 94 -23.51 27.27 15.55
CA PHE A 94 -24.35 27.38 14.35
C PHE A 94 -24.36 26.08 13.55
N ASN A 95 -25.37 25.94 12.70
CA ASN A 95 -25.51 24.81 11.79
C ASN A 95 -25.34 25.27 10.34
N LYS A 96 -24.74 24.43 9.51
CA LYS A 96 -24.74 24.58 8.06
C LYS A 96 -25.07 23.24 7.42
N GLY A 97 -26.31 23.10 6.96
CA GLY A 97 -26.84 21.81 6.51
C GLY A 97 -26.94 20.82 7.68
N ASP A 98 -26.38 19.64 7.50
CA ASP A 98 -26.29 18.54 8.48
C ASP A 98 -25.10 18.67 9.46
N THR A 99 -24.31 19.74 9.33
CA THR A 99 -23.09 19.92 10.11
C THR A 99 -23.31 20.96 11.20
N CYS A 100 -22.99 20.60 12.44
CA CYS A 100 -22.99 21.47 13.61
C CYS A 100 -21.59 22.03 13.86
N PHE A 101 -21.49 23.31 14.18
CA PHE A 101 -20.24 24.04 14.39
C PHE A 101 -20.21 24.73 15.75
N VAL A 102 -19.03 24.74 16.37
CA VAL A 102 -18.67 25.61 17.49
C VAL A 102 -17.43 26.40 17.07
N GLU A 103 -17.51 27.73 17.07
CA GLU A 103 -16.41 28.62 16.77
C GLU A 103 -16.04 29.47 17.99
N ILE A 104 -14.75 29.56 18.30
CA ILE A 104 -14.23 30.34 19.43
C ILE A 104 -13.06 31.20 18.93
N SER A 105 -13.19 32.51 19.11
CA SER A 105 -12.12 33.49 18.86
C SER A 105 -11.39 33.85 20.15
N TYR A 106 -10.07 33.92 20.05
CA TYR A 106 -9.14 34.19 21.12
C TYR A 106 -8.23 35.36 20.73
N ARG A 107 -7.84 36.16 21.73
CA ARG A 107 -6.80 37.18 21.61
C ARG A 107 -5.66 36.86 22.58
N PRO A 108 -4.43 37.32 22.33
CA PRO A 108 -3.34 37.18 23.30
C PRO A 108 -3.67 37.87 24.63
N LYS A 109 -3.15 37.31 25.73
CA LYS A 109 -3.07 38.03 27.02
C LYS A 109 -2.13 39.23 26.87
N ASP A 110 -2.30 40.22 27.73
CA ASP A 110 -1.56 41.48 27.63
C ASP A 110 -0.04 41.29 27.70
N GLU A 111 0.44 40.35 28.52
CA GLU A 111 1.85 39.97 28.62
C GLU A 111 2.43 39.31 27.36
N PHE A 112 1.57 38.75 26.51
CA PHE A 112 1.96 38.06 25.27
C PHE A 112 1.75 38.90 24.01
N LYS A 113 1.05 40.05 24.09
CA LYS A 113 0.76 40.92 22.93
C LYS A 113 2.01 41.44 22.21
N GLN A 114 3.14 41.52 22.91
CA GLN A 114 4.40 42.01 22.35
C GLN A 114 5.18 40.91 21.59
N ILE A 115 4.80 39.64 21.75
CA ILE A 115 5.44 38.51 21.07
C ILE A 115 4.81 38.39 19.68
N LEU A 116 5.62 38.61 18.65
CA LEU A 116 5.14 38.79 17.28
C LEU A 116 4.61 37.50 16.65
N GLU A 117 5.12 36.37 17.12
CA GLU A 117 4.82 35.03 16.61
C GLU A 117 3.54 34.45 17.21
N ILE A 118 2.98 35.10 18.24
CA ILE A 118 1.65 34.81 18.77
C ILE A 118 0.62 35.59 17.93
N PRO A 119 -0.41 34.92 17.36
CA PRO A 119 -1.39 35.57 16.51
C PRO A 119 -2.24 36.59 17.27
N GLN A 120 -2.59 37.68 16.60
CA GLN A 120 -3.49 38.71 17.15
C GLN A 120 -4.91 38.18 17.34
N GLU A 121 -5.32 37.26 16.48
CA GLU A 121 -6.53 36.47 16.63
C GLU A 121 -6.21 35.00 16.35
N LEU A 122 -6.57 34.13 17.30
CA LEU A 122 -6.66 32.69 17.08
C LEU A 122 -8.14 32.32 17.02
N LYS A 123 -8.56 31.69 15.93
CA LYS A 123 -9.92 31.17 15.76
C LYS A 123 -9.87 29.66 15.68
N ILE A 124 -10.59 28.98 16.57
CA ILE A 124 -10.74 27.52 16.55
C ILE A 124 -12.17 27.17 16.17
N THR A 125 -12.32 26.30 15.17
CA THR A 125 -13.60 25.78 14.71
C THR A 125 -13.65 24.28 14.94
N TYR A 126 -14.62 23.83 15.73
CA TYR A 126 -14.95 22.42 15.93
C TYR A 126 -16.24 22.09 15.18
N PHE A 127 -16.35 20.90 14.60
CA PHE A 127 -17.55 20.50 13.88
C PHE A 127 -17.80 18.99 13.87
N VAL A 128 -19.08 18.62 13.81
CA VAL A 128 -19.59 17.26 13.65
C VAL A 128 -20.68 17.25 12.60
N VAL A 129 -20.72 16.20 11.77
CA VAL A 129 -21.79 15.99 10.80
C VAL A 129 -22.80 15.01 11.41
N ALA A 130 -24.09 15.16 11.13
CA ALA A 130 -25.10 14.21 11.56
C ALA A 130 -24.75 12.77 11.14
N ASP A 131 -25.11 11.78 11.97
CA ASP A 131 -24.91 10.35 11.74
C ASP A 131 -23.42 9.88 11.63
N GLU A 132 -22.42 10.79 11.64
CA GLU A 132 -20.99 10.46 11.59
C GLU A 132 -20.39 10.16 12.97
N ARG A 133 -19.51 9.16 13.07
CA ARG A 133 -18.85 8.74 14.34
C ARG A 133 -17.59 9.53 14.68
N PHE A 134 -17.44 10.74 14.16
CA PHE A 134 -16.23 11.53 14.32
C PHE A 134 -16.51 13.03 14.38
N SER A 135 -15.59 13.74 15.01
CA SER A 135 -15.55 15.19 15.15
C SER A 135 -14.25 15.72 14.55
N ARG A 136 -14.29 16.94 14.05
CA ARG A 136 -13.15 17.62 13.44
C ARG A 136 -12.87 18.95 14.13
N LYS A 137 -11.61 19.35 14.06
CA LYS A 137 -11.09 20.61 14.59
C LYS A 137 -10.14 21.22 13.57
N LYS A 138 -10.27 22.51 13.34
CA LYS A 138 -9.30 23.31 12.58
C LYS A 138 -9.14 24.67 13.23
N MET A 139 -8.07 25.38 12.88
CA MET A 139 -7.82 26.71 13.40
C MET A 139 -7.21 27.64 12.35
N GLN A 140 -7.43 28.93 12.55
CA GLN A 140 -6.81 30.01 11.78
C GLN A 140 -6.08 30.94 12.75
N LEU A 141 -4.82 31.20 12.45
CA LEU A 141 -3.96 32.12 13.19
C LEU A 141 -3.80 33.38 12.33
N SER A 142 -4.24 34.53 12.85
CA SER A 142 -4.23 35.81 12.14
C SER A 142 -3.17 36.76 12.70
N TYR A 143 -2.41 37.38 11.82
CA TYR A 143 -1.29 38.27 12.12
C TYR A 143 -1.41 39.57 11.33
N ALA A 144 -0.97 40.69 11.92
CA ALA A 144 -0.86 41.96 11.19
C ALA A 144 0.39 42.07 10.30
N ARG A 145 1.32 41.11 10.40
CA ARG A 145 2.60 41.12 9.71
C ARG A 145 2.98 39.72 9.25
N LYS A 146 3.97 39.63 8.36
CA LYS A 146 4.59 38.36 8.00
C LYS A 146 5.25 37.73 9.24
N VAL A 147 4.91 36.48 9.51
CA VAL A 147 5.40 35.68 10.64
C VAL A 147 5.74 34.28 10.12
N THR A 148 6.66 33.61 10.80
CA THR A 148 6.99 32.20 10.56
C THR A 148 6.64 31.38 11.80
N VAL A 149 5.79 30.36 11.64
CA VAL A 149 5.55 29.35 12.67
C VAL A 149 6.30 28.10 12.28
N ASP A 150 7.15 27.61 13.20
CA ASP A 150 7.93 26.40 12.97
C ASP A 150 7.03 25.18 13.01
N ARG A 151 6.42 24.93 14.17
CA ARG A 151 5.56 23.78 14.43
C ARG A 151 4.22 24.26 14.96
N LEU A 152 3.16 23.71 14.38
CA LEU A 152 1.81 23.91 14.88
C LEU A 152 1.22 22.56 15.31
N GLU A 153 0.91 22.43 16.60
CA GLU A 153 0.13 21.31 17.13
C GLU A 153 -1.34 21.71 17.13
N VAL A 154 -2.12 21.03 16.28
CA VAL A 154 -3.56 21.29 16.10
C VAL A 154 -4.37 20.67 17.22
N GLU A 155 -3.85 19.62 17.84
CA GLU A 155 -4.42 18.97 19.01
C GLU A 155 -3.29 18.54 19.95
N ARG A 156 -3.31 19.05 21.19
CA ARG A 156 -2.39 18.66 22.28
C ARG A 156 -3.19 18.33 23.52
N MET A 157 -3.05 17.12 24.04
CA MET A 157 -3.77 16.67 25.23
C MET A 157 -3.05 15.56 25.98
N TYR A 158 -3.50 15.31 27.21
CA TYR A 158 -2.93 14.34 28.14
C TYR A 158 -4.02 13.43 28.68
N MET A 159 -3.74 12.13 28.71
CA MET A 159 -4.62 11.12 29.28
C MET A 159 -3.85 9.86 29.71
N GLN A 160 -4.27 9.25 30.82
CA GLN A 160 -3.66 8.02 31.34
C GLN A 160 -4.35 6.79 30.73
N LYS A 161 -4.12 6.54 29.44
CA LYS A 161 -4.69 5.43 28.68
C LYS A 161 -3.66 4.81 27.74
N ASN A 162 -3.83 3.53 27.43
CA ASN A 162 -2.98 2.85 26.47
C ASN A 162 -3.17 3.46 25.07
N ALA A 163 -2.06 3.84 24.46
CA ALA A 163 -2.02 4.39 23.10
C ALA A 163 -1.09 3.54 22.22
N ASN A 164 -1.45 3.40 20.95
CA ASN A 164 -0.63 2.75 19.93
C ASN A 164 -0.82 3.46 18.57
N GLY A 165 -0.13 2.98 17.55
CA GLY A 165 -0.08 3.66 16.26
C GLY A 165 0.79 4.91 16.34
N GLY A 166 0.39 5.96 15.62
CA GLY A 166 1.13 7.19 15.49
C GLY A 166 2.30 7.10 14.50
N GLY A 167 2.87 8.25 14.15
CA GLY A 167 3.94 8.35 13.16
C GLY A 167 3.65 9.45 12.13
N ARG A 168 4.24 9.33 10.94
CA ARG A 168 3.99 10.25 9.83
C ARG A 168 2.76 9.81 9.04
N GLY A 169 1.75 10.65 9.02
CA GLY A 169 0.50 10.46 8.31
C GLY A 169 -0.37 9.34 8.87
N GLU A 170 -0.10 8.89 10.09
CA GLU A 170 -0.76 7.77 10.76
C GLU A 170 -1.58 8.28 11.96
N PRO A 171 -2.74 7.67 12.26
CA PRO A 171 -3.52 8.01 13.45
C PRO A 171 -2.91 7.39 14.73
N VAL A 172 -3.24 7.99 15.87
CA VAL A 172 -3.06 7.39 17.20
C VAL A 172 -4.36 6.69 17.59
N PHE A 173 -4.24 5.47 18.09
CA PHE A 173 -5.36 4.71 18.65
C PHE A 173 -5.28 4.69 20.17
N ILE A 174 -6.40 4.98 20.84
CA ILE A 174 -6.46 5.06 22.30
C ILE A 174 -7.56 4.14 22.83
N ASP A 175 -7.20 3.31 23.82
CA ASP A 175 -8.10 2.40 24.54
C ASP A 175 -8.90 1.45 23.62
N ASN A 176 -8.35 1.16 22.42
CA ASN A 176 -9.01 0.42 21.33
C ASN A 176 -10.42 0.94 20.97
N ALA A 177 -10.71 2.20 21.29
CA ALA A 177 -12.04 2.79 21.17
C ALA A 177 -12.04 4.13 20.43
N TRP A 178 -10.89 4.81 20.39
CA TRP A 178 -10.75 6.14 19.83
C TRP A 178 -9.61 6.19 18.82
N PHE A 179 -9.78 6.95 17.75
CA PHE A 179 -8.70 7.33 16.85
C PHE A 179 -8.54 8.85 16.83
N PHE A 180 -7.29 9.29 16.67
CA PHE A 180 -6.90 10.70 16.53
C PHE A 180 -5.93 10.82 15.37
N GLY A 181 -6.22 11.69 14.40
CA GLY A 181 -5.34 11.84 13.24
C GLY A 181 -5.41 13.24 12.65
N LEU A 182 -4.38 13.61 11.90
CA LEU A 182 -4.35 14.85 11.14
C LEU A 182 -4.64 14.51 9.68
N GLU A 183 -5.66 15.13 9.06
CA GLU A 183 -6.06 14.92 7.66
C GLU A 183 -5.02 15.46 6.66
N TYR A 184 -3.82 14.90 6.70
CA TYR A 184 -2.69 15.33 5.90
C TYR A 184 -1.66 14.19 5.80
N PRO A 185 -1.20 13.81 4.58
CA PRO A 185 -0.26 12.71 4.43
C PRO A 185 1.03 12.89 5.24
N ALA A 186 1.57 14.11 5.34
CA ALA A 186 2.78 14.39 6.13
C ALA A 186 2.49 14.93 7.54
N GLY A 187 1.26 14.82 8.04
CA GLY A 187 0.96 15.19 9.42
C GLY A 187 1.69 14.28 10.40
N HIS A 188 2.18 14.79 11.52
CA HIS A 188 2.87 13.97 12.51
C HIS A 188 1.98 13.76 13.73
N SER A 189 1.93 12.53 14.20
CA SER A 189 1.22 12.16 15.42
C SER A 189 2.16 11.48 16.42
N ARG A 190 2.00 11.85 17.69
CA ARG A 190 2.77 11.32 18.82
C ARG A 190 1.85 11.01 20.00
N HIS A 191 2.25 10.07 20.84
CA HIS A 191 1.52 9.58 22.00
C HIS A 191 2.49 9.09 23.10
N THR A 192 1.98 8.45 24.15
CA THR A 192 2.74 7.94 25.31
C THR A 192 3.39 9.05 26.11
N ASP A 193 4.55 9.55 25.68
CA ASP A 193 5.24 10.69 26.26
C ASP A 193 5.15 11.90 25.34
N GLY A 194 4.35 11.87 24.27
CA GLY A 194 4.27 12.94 23.29
C GLY A 194 5.46 12.99 22.33
N ASN A 195 6.45 12.10 22.43
CA ASN A 195 7.59 12.00 21.52
C ASN A 195 7.68 10.63 20.83
N LEU A 196 6.91 9.63 21.28
CA LEU A 196 6.77 8.33 20.63
C LEU A 196 5.55 8.26 19.69
N PRO A 197 5.60 7.46 18.61
CA PRO A 197 6.79 6.82 18.07
C PRO A 197 7.75 7.88 17.48
N LYS A 198 9.05 7.58 17.51
CA LYS A 198 10.06 8.42 16.86
C LYS A 198 9.82 8.47 15.35
N ALA A 199 10.24 9.56 14.70
CA ALA A 199 10.20 9.67 13.25
C ALA A 199 10.93 8.49 12.58
N ASP A 200 10.32 7.95 11.53
CA ASP A 200 10.84 6.86 10.70
C ASP A 200 11.28 5.60 11.48
N ALA A 201 10.70 5.38 12.66
CA ALA A 201 11.09 4.30 13.57
C ALA A 201 10.23 3.04 13.42
N ARG A 202 9.10 3.11 12.71
CA ARG A 202 8.21 1.96 12.52
C ARG A 202 8.91 0.92 11.67
N ASN A 203 8.56 -0.34 11.88
CA ASN A 203 9.19 -1.46 11.18
C ASN A 203 9.01 -1.30 9.65
N PHE A 204 7.82 -0.96 9.18
CA PHE A 204 7.54 -0.81 7.74
C PHE A 204 8.22 0.41 7.09
N GLU A 205 8.66 1.40 7.87
CA GLU A 205 9.38 2.60 7.39
C GLU A 205 10.88 2.32 7.18
N LYS A 206 11.39 1.17 7.63
CA LYS A 206 12.81 0.80 7.47
C LYS A 206 13.16 0.18 6.12
N VAL A 207 12.20 0.10 5.21
CA VAL A 207 12.30 -0.59 3.91
C VAL A 207 11.79 0.33 2.82
N GLY A 208 12.42 0.29 1.64
CA GLY A 208 12.05 1.12 0.51
C GLY A 208 12.64 2.52 0.55
N ASN A 209 12.39 3.28 -0.52
CA ASN A 209 12.86 4.65 -0.70
C ASN A 209 11.75 5.64 -0.33
N TYR A 210 11.52 5.87 0.97
CA TYR A 210 10.55 6.88 1.43
C TYR A 210 11.05 8.29 1.09
N SER A 211 10.14 9.25 0.92
CA SER A 211 10.53 10.67 0.91
C SER A 211 10.87 11.12 2.33
N PHE A 212 12.10 10.87 2.77
CA PHE A 212 12.58 11.22 4.11
C PHE A 212 12.68 12.73 4.31
N ILE A 213 12.37 13.17 5.53
CA ILE A 213 12.36 14.58 5.94
C ILE A 213 13.35 14.75 7.10
N ASP A 214 14.23 15.74 7.00
CA ASP A 214 14.98 16.22 8.15
C ASP A 214 14.11 17.18 8.99
N LEU A 215 13.68 16.68 10.15
CA LEU A 215 12.88 17.44 11.12
C LEU A 215 13.74 18.31 12.05
N GLU A 216 15.07 18.17 12.04
CA GLU A 216 16.01 18.90 12.92
C GLU A 216 15.64 18.81 14.42
N GLY A 217 15.01 17.70 14.83
CA GLY A 217 14.49 17.49 16.19
C GLY A 217 13.34 18.42 16.60
N ARG A 218 12.77 19.18 15.67
CA ARG A 218 11.71 20.16 15.93
C ARG A 218 10.36 19.52 16.22
N ASP A 219 10.18 18.24 15.93
CA ASP A 219 9.02 17.45 16.36
C ASP A 219 9.07 17.08 17.85
N ILE A 220 10.25 17.11 18.48
CA ILE A 220 10.44 16.75 19.89
C ILE A 220 9.93 17.87 20.80
N GLU A 221 9.18 17.48 21.83
CA GLU A 221 8.78 18.34 22.94
C GLU A 221 9.68 18.05 24.14
N PRO A 222 10.59 18.97 24.53
CA PRO A 222 11.49 18.76 25.66
C PRO A 222 10.74 18.71 27.00
N GLU A 223 9.65 19.47 27.14
CA GLU A 223 8.87 19.55 28.37
C GLU A 223 7.53 18.81 28.23
N THR A 224 7.63 17.49 28.05
CA THR A 224 6.46 16.62 27.87
C THR A 224 6.12 15.82 29.14
N LYS A 225 4.94 15.21 29.16
CA LYS A 225 4.42 14.43 30.29
C LYS A 225 3.89 13.08 29.82
N ASN A 226 3.94 12.09 30.70
CA ASN A 226 3.33 10.79 30.43
C ASN A 226 1.82 10.94 30.16
N GLY A 227 1.32 10.22 29.16
CA GLY A 227 -0.02 10.33 28.61
C GLY A 227 -0.21 11.42 27.54
N ALA A 228 0.84 12.13 27.11
CA ALA A 228 0.72 13.19 26.09
C ALA A 228 0.41 12.61 24.70
N MET A 229 -0.52 13.24 23.98
CA MET A 229 -0.85 13.01 22.58
C MET A 229 -0.81 14.34 21.82
N ARG A 230 -0.13 14.34 20.67
CA ARG A 230 0.13 15.54 19.85
C ARG A 230 -0.15 15.23 18.39
N LEU A 231 -0.92 16.09 17.72
CA LEU A 231 -1.13 16.09 16.27
C LEU A 231 -0.54 17.39 15.70
N MET A 232 0.44 17.31 14.80
CA MET A 232 1.24 18.46 14.39
C MET A 232 1.63 18.50 12.92
N HIS A 233 1.97 19.68 12.43
CA HIS A 233 2.55 19.93 11.11
C HIS A 233 3.48 21.16 11.14
N PHE A 234 4.16 21.47 10.02
CA PHE A 234 5.19 22.50 9.92
C PHE A 234 4.80 23.58 8.89
N PRO A 235 3.88 24.50 9.24
CA PRO A 235 3.24 25.39 8.28
C PRO A 235 4.15 26.49 7.69
N GLY A 236 5.21 26.88 8.39
CA GLY A 236 6.14 27.89 7.92
C GLY A 236 5.54 29.30 7.86
N PHE A 237 5.58 29.93 6.68
CA PHE A 237 5.18 31.33 6.53
C PHE A 237 3.67 31.55 6.63
N ALA A 238 3.27 32.57 7.37
CA ALA A 238 1.94 33.15 7.25
C ALA A 238 1.76 33.75 5.84
N LYS A 239 0.64 33.39 5.20
CA LYS A 239 0.30 33.82 3.84
C LYS A 239 -0.56 35.08 3.90
N GLN A 240 -0.37 36.00 2.97
CA GLN A 240 -1.19 37.21 2.93
C GLN A 240 -2.64 36.86 2.56
N ASN A 241 -3.61 37.38 3.31
CA ASN A 241 -5.03 37.24 3.05
C ASN A 241 -5.56 38.37 2.16
N MET A 242 -6.79 38.24 1.66
CA MET A 242 -7.40 39.21 0.73
C MET A 242 -7.58 40.62 1.32
N THR A 243 -7.58 40.75 2.64
CA THR A 243 -7.72 42.03 3.35
C THR A 243 -6.37 42.67 3.72
N GLY A 244 -5.25 42.09 3.26
CA GLY A 244 -3.90 42.61 3.47
C GLY A 244 -3.21 42.15 4.77
N GLY A 245 -3.91 41.42 5.65
CA GLY A 245 -3.32 40.75 6.82
C GLY A 245 -2.65 39.42 6.46
N PHE A 246 -2.11 38.69 7.44
CA PHE A 246 -1.43 37.42 7.22
C PHE A 246 -2.08 36.29 8.03
N THR A 247 -2.19 35.10 7.47
CA THR A 247 -2.84 33.96 8.11
C THR A 247 -2.06 32.65 7.96
N ILE A 248 -2.17 31.79 8.96
CA ILE A 248 -1.86 30.36 8.88
C ILE A 248 -3.14 29.59 9.16
N ASP A 249 -3.55 28.75 8.21
CA ASP A 249 -4.62 27.78 8.41
C ASP A 249 -4.00 26.43 8.77
N SER A 250 -4.50 25.80 9.83
CA SER A 250 -4.03 24.48 10.23
C SER A 250 -4.53 23.39 9.27
N LYS A 251 -3.84 22.24 9.26
CA LYS A 251 -4.46 20.99 8.80
C LYS A 251 -5.63 20.62 9.75
N ILE A 252 -6.51 19.73 9.32
CA ILE A 252 -7.70 19.32 10.11
C ILE A 252 -7.32 18.18 11.06
N ALA A 253 -7.57 18.34 12.35
CA ALA A 253 -7.51 17.25 13.32
C ALA A 253 -8.86 16.53 13.39
N ALA A 254 -8.85 15.20 13.29
CA ALA A 254 -10.01 14.34 13.38
C ALA A 254 -9.95 13.46 14.63
N THR A 255 -11.08 13.29 15.28
CA THR A 255 -11.28 12.37 16.41
C THR A 255 -12.51 11.52 16.15
N GLY A 256 -12.39 10.20 16.18
CA GLY A 256 -13.54 9.31 16.01
C GLY A 256 -13.56 8.13 16.96
N VAL A 257 -14.70 7.45 16.97
CA VAL A 257 -15.00 6.31 17.85
C VAL A 257 -15.18 5.02 17.06
N VAL A 258 -14.85 3.90 17.69
CA VAL A 258 -15.06 2.56 17.13
C VAL A 258 -16.55 2.29 16.86
N LYS A 259 -16.81 1.57 15.78
CA LYS A 259 -18.13 1.03 15.40
C LYS A 259 -18.27 -0.41 15.92
N GLU A 260 -19.45 -0.78 16.41
CA GLU A 260 -19.71 -2.03 17.16
C GLU A 260 -19.13 -3.31 16.51
N ASP A 261 -19.18 -3.42 15.18
CA ASP A 261 -18.72 -4.59 14.43
C ASP A 261 -17.31 -4.48 13.83
N LEU A 262 -16.56 -3.43 14.17
CA LEU A 262 -15.24 -3.16 13.59
C LEU A 262 -14.17 -3.02 14.68
N SER A 263 -12.93 -3.34 14.34
CA SER A 263 -11.77 -2.88 15.12
C SER A 263 -11.63 -1.36 15.03
N ILE A 264 -10.82 -0.74 15.90
CA ILE A 264 -10.58 0.70 15.82
C ILE A 264 -9.84 1.09 14.53
N GLN A 265 -8.93 0.25 14.05
CA GLN A 265 -8.24 0.43 12.77
C GLN A 265 -9.25 0.37 11.62
N GLN A 266 -10.15 -0.62 11.61
CA GLN A 266 -11.20 -0.72 10.59
C GLN A 266 -12.17 0.47 10.65
N SER A 267 -12.50 0.97 11.85
CA SER A 267 -13.33 2.16 12.03
C SER A 267 -12.63 3.43 11.50
N PHE A 268 -11.31 3.53 11.62
CA PHE A 268 -10.54 4.60 10.99
C PHE A 268 -10.54 4.48 9.46
N MET A 269 -10.45 3.26 8.91
CA MET A 269 -10.59 3.05 7.45
C MET A 269 -12.00 3.38 6.96
N ASP A 270 -13.04 3.07 7.74
CA ASP A 270 -14.44 3.47 7.47
C ASP A 270 -14.57 5.00 7.44
N TYR A 271 -13.92 5.69 8.39
CA TYR A 271 -13.81 7.16 8.39
C TYR A 271 -13.12 7.69 7.12
N LEU A 272 -11.96 7.15 6.74
CA LEU A 272 -11.28 7.56 5.50
C LEU A 272 -12.15 7.30 4.26
N SER A 273 -13.03 6.30 4.31
CA SER A 273 -13.95 5.99 3.23
C SER A 273 -14.99 7.06 2.92
N THR A 274 -15.22 7.97 3.86
CA THR A 274 -16.04 9.16 3.65
C THR A 274 -15.35 10.23 2.78
N MET A 275 -14.03 10.18 2.66
CA MET A 275 -13.22 11.21 2.00
C MET A 275 -12.50 10.70 0.74
N TRP A 276 -12.03 9.46 0.75
CA TRP A 276 -11.27 8.90 -0.37
C TRP A 276 -12.18 8.39 -1.50
N LYS A 277 -11.61 8.11 -2.68
CA LYS A 277 -12.37 7.47 -3.76
C LYS A 277 -12.47 5.96 -3.51
N ALA A 278 -13.59 5.35 -3.88
CA ALA A 278 -13.73 3.88 -3.79
C ALA A 278 -12.63 3.17 -4.60
N PRO A 279 -12.08 2.04 -4.11
CA PRO A 279 -11.06 1.29 -4.84
C PRO A 279 -11.55 0.83 -6.23
N ARG A 280 -10.76 1.04 -7.27
CA ARG A 280 -11.12 0.73 -8.67
C ARG A 280 -10.10 -0.21 -9.33
N SER A 281 -10.47 -1.47 -9.57
CA SER A 281 -9.66 -2.35 -10.43
C SER A 281 -9.35 -1.65 -11.75
N PHE A 282 -8.08 -1.67 -12.14
CA PHE A 282 -7.58 -1.01 -13.33
C PHE A 282 -6.48 -1.85 -13.96
N LEU A 283 -6.79 -2.45 -15.11
CA LEU A 283 -5.88 -3.24 -15.92
C LEU A 283 -5.33 -2.37 -17.05
N HIS A 284 -4.02 -2.14 -17.05
CA HIS A 284 -3.39 -1.35 -18.12
C HIS A 284 -2.10 -2.00 -18.61
N TYR A 285 -1.77 -1.72 -19.87
CA TYR A 285 -0.45 -1.98 -20.42
C TYR A 285 0.43 -0.76 -20.23
N ASN A 286 1.69 -0.98 -19.87
CA ASN A 286 2.69 0.07 -19.74
C ASN A 286 3.95 -0.30 -20.55
N ASN A 287 4.42 0.62 -21.39
CA ASN A 287 5.51 0.38 -22.33
C ASN A 287 6.93 0.51 -21.73
N TRP A 288 7.10 0.68 -20.41
CA TRP A 288 8.41 0.93 -19.80
C TRP A 288 9.47 -0.12 -20.17
N PHE A 289 9.11 -1.41 -20.08
CA PHE A 289 10.03 -2.52 -20.37
C PHE A 289 9.95 -3.04 -21.82
N ASP A 290 8.94 -2.63 -22.59
CA ASP A 290 8.74 -3.14 -23.95
C ASP A 290 9.48 -2.27 -24.97
N ALA A 291 10.69 -2.70 -25.33
CA ALA A 291 11.58 -1.95 -26.21
C ALA A 291 10.94 -1.59 -27.57
N ALA A 292 10.11 -2.47 -28.13
CA ALA A 292 9.43 -2.21 -29.40
C ALA A 292 8.36 -1.12 -29.27
N ALA A 293 7.72 -1.02 -28.12
CA ALA A 293 6.66 -0.05 -27.84
C ALA A 293 7.18 1.31 -27.32
N LYS A 294 8.50 1.45 -27.15
CA LYS A 294 9.14 2.75 -26.84
C LYS A 294 9.20 3.70 -28.03
N ASP A 295 9.07 3.19 -29.25
CA ASP A 295 8.81 4.05 -30.40
C ASP A 295 7.32 4.39 -30.48
N LEU A 296 6.99 5.63 -30.13
CA LEU A 296 5.63 6.15 -30.14
C LEU A 296 5.24 6.80 -31.47
N SER A 297 6.10 6.73 -32.48
CA SER A 297 5.79 7.27 -33.81
C SER A 297 4.68 6.47 -34.50
N GLY A 298 3.84 7.18 -35.25
CA GLY A 298 2.76 6.56 -36.03
C GLY A 298 1.81 5.72 -35.17
N ASP A 299 1.65 4.44 -35.55
CA ASP A 299 0.69 3.51 -34.94
C ASP A 299 1.36 2.42 -34.07
N GLY A 300 2.62 2.64 -33.63
CA GLY A 300 3.38 1.66 -32.83
C GLY A 300 2.61 1.14 -31.60
N LEU A 301 2.22 2.04 -30.69
CA LEU A 301 1.46 1.68 -29.49
C LEU A 301 0.07 1.10 -29.80
N LEU A 302 -0.58 1.58 -30.88
CA LEU A 302 -1.88 1.06 -31.34
C LEU A 302 -1.76 -0.40 -31.82
N ASN A 303 -0.69 -0.74 -32.53
CA ASN A 303 -0.46 -2.09 -33.03
C ASN A 303 -0.16 -3.07 -31.90
N VAL A 304 0.53 -2.64 -30.84
CA VAL A 304 0.68 -3.43 -29.61
C VAL A 304 -0.70 -3.74 -29.01
N TYR A 305 -1.58 -2.74 -28.88
CA TYR A 305 -2.93 -2.97 -28.38
C TYR A 305 -3.72 -3.94 -29.25
N LYS A 306 -3.64 -3.84 -30.59
CA LYS A 306 -4.34 -4.78 -31.49
C LYS A 306 -3.91 -6.23 -31.27
N SER A 307 -2.62 -6.47 -31.04
CA SER A 307 -2.10 -7.80 -30.70
C SER A 307 -2.65 -8.29 -29.36
N PHE A 308 -2.70 -7.41 -28.35
CA PHE A 308 -3.28 -7.74 -27.03
C PHE A 308 -4.76 -8.04 -27.14
N LYS A 309 -5.54 -7.18 -27.82
CA LYS A 309 -6.98 -7.34 -28.03
C LYS A 309 -7.28 -8.72 -28.64
N LYS A 310 -6.54 -9.12 -29.67
CA LYS A 310 -6.68 -10.45 -30.29
C LYS A 310 -6.47 -11.59 -29.29
N ALA A 311 -5.52 -11.44 -28.36
CA ALA A 311 -5.20 -12.47 -27.37
C ALA A 311 -6.22 -12.53 -26.22
N ILE A 312 -6.79 -11.41 -25.80
CA ILE A 312 -7.64 -11.32 -24.59
C ILE A 312 -9.14 -11.35 -24.86
N GLU A 313 -9.58 -10.92 -26.04
CA GLU A 313 -11.00 -10.88 -26.44
C GLU A 313 -11.70 -12.25 -26.35
N PRO A 314 -11.07 -13.38 -26.72
CA PRO A 314 -11.69 -14.71 -26.56
C PRO A 314 -12.13 -15.03 -25.12
N TYR A 315 -11.50 -14.40 -24.12
CA TYR A 315 -11.77 -14.63 -22.69
C TYR A 315 -12.66 -13.53 -22.08
N GLY A 316 -13.09 -12.53 -22.87
CA GLY A 316 -13.91 -11.41 -22.40
C GLY A 316 -13.17 -10.41 -21.51
N VAL A 317 -11.83 -10.46 -21.48
CA VAL A 317 -11.00 -9.52 -20.72
C VAL A 317 -10.89 -8.20 -21.50
N LYS A 318 -10.91 -7.09 -20.77
CA LYS A 318 -10.79 -5.75 -21.34
C LYS A 318 -9.59 -5.04 -20.70
N MET A 319 -8.74 -4.49 -21.54
CA MET A 319 -7.71 -3.55 -21.12
C MET A 319 -8.37 -2.19 -20.88
N ASP A 320 -8.14 -1.58 -19.72
CA ASP A 320 -8.68 -0.26 -19.41
C ASP A 320 -7.88 0.84 -20.10
N ALA A 321 -6.53 0.73 -20.14
CA ALA A 321 -5.71 1.73 -20.81
C ALA A 321 -4.41 1.19 -21.44
N MET A 322 -3.97 1.87 -22.48
CA MET A 322 -2.57 1.84 -22.93
C MET A 322 -1.83 3.06 -22.35
N VAL A 323 -0.69 2.84 -21.70
CA VAL A 323 0.09 3.88 -21.03
C VAL A 323 1.43 4.06 -21.72
N ALA A 324 1.68 5.29 -22.21
CA ALA A 324 3.01 5.71 -22.62
C ALA A 324 3.79 6.19 -21.38
N ASP A 325 4.81 5.43 -21.00
CA ASP A 325 5.68 5.71 -19.85
C ASP A 325 6.77 6.74 -20.22
N ASP A 326 7.80 6.95 -19.38
CA ASP A 326 8.86 7.94 -19.61
C ASP A 326 9.46 7.81 -21.02
N GLY A 327 9.61 8.97 -21.68
CA GLY A 327 10.17 9.11 -23.03
C GLY A 327 9.24 9.77 -24.05
N TRP A 328 7.95 9.94 -23.75
CA TRP A 328 6.99 10.58 -24.67
C TRP A 328 7.18 12.11 -24.78
N GLN A 329 7.82 12.72 -23.78
CA GLN A 329 7.93 14.16 -23.59
C GLN A 329 9.24 14.76 -24.14
N ASP A 330 9.19 16.04 -24.53
CA ASP A 330 10.38 16.87 -24.70
C ASP A 330 10.92 17.27 -23.32
N ARG A 331 12.15 16.85 -23.01
CA ARG A 331 12.82 17.13 -21.73
C ARG A 331 13.16 18.62 -21.56
N LYS A 332 13.10 19.45 -22.61
CA LYS A 332 13.27 20.92 -22.53
C LYS A 332 11.92 21.64 -22.56
N SER A 333 10.95 21.12 -21.82
CA SER A 333 9.59 21.66 -21.76
C SER A 333 8.93 21.38 -20.41
N ILE A 334 7.72 21.90 -20.22
CA ILE A 334 6.80 21.43 -19.19
C ILE A 334 5.80 20.48 -19.86
N TRP A 335 6.16 19.19 -19.92
CA TRP A 335 5.30 18.11 -20.41
C TRP A 335 4.73 18.34 -21.83
N GLU A 336 5.51 18.94 -22.73
CA GLU A 336 5.19 18.95 -24.16
C GLU A 336 5.61 17.62 -24.79
N PRO A 337 4.91 17.12 -25.83
CA PRO A 337 5.30 15.90 -26.52
C PRO A 337 6.63 16.07 -27.26
N SER A 338 7.44 15.02 -27.30
CA SER A 338 8.70 15.01 -28.03
C SER A 338 8.45 15.12 -29.55
N PRO A 339 9.06 16.08 -30.27
CA PRO A 339 8.91 16.21 -31.72
C PRO A 339 9.47 15.01 -32.49
N ARG A 340 10.29 14.16 -31.84
CA ARG A 340 10.76 12.89 -32.41
C ARG A 340 9.61 11.94 -32.75
N TYR A 341 8.62 11.85 -31.87
CA TYR A 341 7.48 10.93 -32.01
C TYR A 341 6.21 11.65 -32.45
N PHE A 342 6.09 12.93 -32.08
CA PHE A 342 4.90 13.76 -32.25
C PHE A 342 5.29 15.11 -32.90
N PRO A 343 5.64 15.13 -34.21
CA PRO A 343 6.10 16.34 -34.90
C PRO A 343 5.09 17.50 -34.89
N ASN A 344 3.79 17.23 -34.75
CA ASN A 344 2.74 18.25 -34.57
C ASN A 344 2.32 18.42 -33.10
N GLY A 345 3.14 17.97 -32.16
CA GLY A 345 2.92 18.09 -30.73
C GLY A 345 1.65 17.40 -30.24
N MET A 346 0.86 18.11 -29.42
CA MET A 346 -0.31 17.52 -28.75
C MET A 346 -1.40 17.02 -29.73
N ALA A 347 -1.45 17.56 -30.95
CA ALA A 347 -2.36 17.09 -31.99
C ALA A 347 -2.11 15.62 -32.36
N ASP A 348 -0.84 15.20 -32.44
CA ASP A 348 -0.48 13.82 -32.76
C ASP A 348 -0.78 12.88 -31.58
N VAL A 349 -0.53 13.32 -30.34
CA VAL A 349 -0.89 12.55 -29.14
C VAL A 349 -2.41 12.36 -29.07
N LYS A 350 -3.18 13.41 -29.38
CA LYS A 350 -4.64 13.33 -29.45
C LYS A 350 -5.11 12.41 -30.57
N LEU A 351 -4.42 12.39 -31.72
CA LEU A 351 -4.70 11.45 -32.80
C LEU A 351 -4.47 10.00 -32.35
N LEU A 352 -3.33 9.70 -31.73
CA LEU A 352 -3.04 8.38 -31.17
C LEU A 352 -4.12 7.95 -30.17
N ARG A 353 -4.46 8.83 -29.21
CA ARG A 353 -5.54 8.59 -28.25
C ARG A 353 -6.86 8.30 -28.93
N ASN A 354 -7.24 9.06 -29.96
CA ASN A 354 -8.49 8.85 -30.69
C ASN A 354 -8.51 7.51 -31.42
N LYS A 355 -7.38 7.07 -31.98
CA LYS A 355 -7.26 5.74 -32.61
C LYS A 355 -7.42 4.62 -31.58
N LEU A 356 -6.77 4.72 -30.43
CA LEU A 356 -6.92 3.77 -29.31
C LEU A 356 -8.38 3.68 -28.86
N LYS A 357 -9.04 4.83 -28.66
CA LYS A 357 -10.45 4.89 -28.25
C LYS A 357 -11.38 4.23 -29.26
N LYS A 358 -11.12 4.37 -30.56
CA LYS A 358 -11.87 3.66 -31.63
C LYS A 358 -11.71 2.15 -31.56
N GLU A 359 -10.57 1.65 -31.10
CA GLU A 359 -10.33 0.22 -30.90
C GLU A 359 -10.87 -0.30 -29.55
N GLY A 360 -11.40 0.58 -28.70
CA GLY A 360 -12.08 0.25 -27.45
C GLY A 360 -11.22 0.26 -26.19
N VAL A 361 -10.07 0.94 -26.19
CA VAL A 361 -9.20 1.12 -25.02
C VAL A 361 -8.92 2.60 -24.77
N ASP A 362 -8.82 2.99 -23.51
CA ASP A 362 -8.47 4.37 -23.15
C ASP A 362 -6.94 4.58 -23.10
N PHE A 363 -6.52 5.79 -22.74
CA PHE A 363 -5.14 6.23 -22.78
C PHE A 363 -4.71 6.85 -21.45
N GLY A 364 -3.47 6.58 -21.06
CA GLY A 364 -2.82 7.18 -19.90
C GLY A 364 -1.39 7.59 -20.21
N LEU A 365 -0.82 8.42 -19.33
CA LEU A 365 0.55 8.91 -19.45
C LEU A 365 1.30 8.77 -18.14
N TRP A 366 2.61 8.64 -18.25
CA TRP A 366 3.55 8.84 -17.15
C TRP A 366 4.04 10.29 -17.13
N LEU A 367 4.27 10.86 -15.95
CA LEU A 367 5.03 12.12 -15.78
C LEU A 367 5.58 12.23 -14.36
N SER A 368 6.46 13.21 -14.13
CA SER A 368 6.90 13.60 -12.78
C SER A 368 6.47 15.03 -12.48
N ILE A 369 5.70 15.26 -11.43
CA ILE A 369 5.18 16.62 -11.15
C ILE A 369 6.33 17.60 -10.91
N SER A 370 7.43 17.17 -10.28
CA SER A 370 8.64 17.96 -9.99
C SER A 370 9.55 18.18 -11.21
N GLY A 371 9.27 17.52 -12.34
CA GLY A 371 10.10 17.57 -13.54
C GLY A 371 11.41 16.78 -13.42
N TYR A 372 11.49 15.77 -12.56
CA TYR A 372 12.70 15.01 -12.24
C TYR A 372 13.46 14.46 -13.48
N THR A 373 12.75 14.06 -14.55
CA THR A 373 13.38 13.58 -15.79
C THR A 373 13.61 14.66 -16.86
N ASN A 374 13.17 15.90 -16.60
CA ASN A 374 13.35 17.03 -17.49
C ASN A 374 14.73 17.69 -17.30
N ASN A 375 15.11 18.52 -18.26
CA ASN A 375 16.38 19.22 -18.26
C ASN A 375 16.33 20.41 -17.30
N ILE A 376 16.90 20.21 -16.10
CA ILE A 376 16.90 21.22 -15.05
C ILE A 376 17.62 22.51 -15.46
N ASP A 377 18.73 22.43 -16.19
CA ASP A 377 19.49 23.64 -16.60
C ASP A 377 18.71 24.49 -17.61
N TRP A 378 17.98 23.88 -18.53
CA TRP A 378 17.03 24.57 -19.40
C TRP A 378 15.96 25.29 -18.57
N GLY A 379 15.38 24.60 -17.59
CA GLY A 379 14.34 25.18 -16.75
C GLY A 379 14.84 26.35 -15.91
N LYS A 380 16.08 26.28 -15.41
CA LYS A 380 16.74 27.41 -14.71
C LYS A 380 16.94 28.60 -15.63
N ALA A 381 17.38 28.38 -16.87
CA ALA A 381 17.47 29.46 -17.87
C ALA A 381 16.09 30.05 -18.19
N ALA A 382 15.03 29.24 -18.11
CA ALA A 382 13.64 29.68 -18.20
C ALA A 382 13.09 30.30 -16.90
N GLY A 383 13.88 30.38 -15.82
CA GLY A 383 13.50 30.98 -14.53
C GLY A 383 12.73 30.07 -13.56
N TYR A 384 12.71 28.76 -13.79
CA TYR A 384 12.20 27.80 -12.81
C TYR A 384 13.26 27.53 -11.74
N ALA A 385 12.86 27.61 -10.47
CA ALA A 385 13.75 27.36 -9.35
C ALA A 385 14.06 25.85 -9.21
N GLU A 386 15.34 25.53 -9.09
CA GLU A 386 15.80 24.20 -8.69
C GLU A 386 15.63 24.04 -7.18
N ALA A 387 15.19 22.86 -6.72
CA ALA A 387 15.09 22.56 -5.31
C ALA A 387 16.48 22.31 -4.68
N VAL A 388 16.69 22.77 -3.45
CA VAL A 388 17.91 22.43 -2.68
C VAL A 388 17.62 21.18 -1.86
N ARG A 389 18.17 20.06 -2.29
CA ARG A 389 17.89 18.73 -1.72
C ARG A 389 18.53 18.53 -0.34
N ASN A 390 17.89 17.75 0.53
CA ASN A 390 18.53 17.27 1.77
C ASN A 390 19.66 16.25 1.48
N GLU A 391 20.37 15.79 2.52
CA GLU A 391 21.48 14.86 2.38
C GLU A 391 21.06 13.55 1.68
N TYR A 392 19.93 12.97 2.09
CA TYR A 392 19.40 11.75 1.47
C TYR A 392 19.15 11.93 -0.03
N PHE A 393 18.51 13.03 -0.45
CA PHE A 393 18.17 13.28 -1.85
C PHE A 393 19.33 13.80 -2.71
N SER A 394 20.42 14.27 -2.10
CA SER A 394 21.59 14.77 -2.83
C SER A 394 22.25 13.71 -3.72
N GLN A 395 22.08 12.42 -3.40
CA GLN A 395 22.60 11.29 -4.16
C GLN A 395 21.78 10.96 -5.42
N TYR A 396 20.57 11.51 -5.56
CA TYR A 396 19.67 11.23 -6.68
C TYR A 396 19.71 12.37 -7.73
N GLY A 397 18.77 12.36 -8.67
CA GLY A 397 18.62 13.37 -9.72
C GLY A 397 18.16 14.74 -9.20
N ARG A 398 18.29 15.74 -10.06
CA ARG A 398 17.89 17.15 -9.81
C ARG A 398 16.43 17.34 -10.21
N TYR A 399 15.72 18.26 -9.56
CA TYR A 399 14.32 18.57 -9.84
C TYR A 399 13.97 20.02 -9.48
N TYR A 400 12.82 20.49 -9.95
CA TYR A 400 12.33 21.84 -9.65
C TYR A 400 11.59 21.88 -8.31
N SER A 401 11.61 23.05 -7.67
CA SER A 401 10.77 23.32 -6.51
C SER A 401 9.31 23.50 -6.94
N LEU A 402 8.41 22.68 -6.40
CA LEU A 402 6.96 22.77 -6.63
C LEU A 402 6.31 23.93 -5.90
N SER A 403 6.95 24.48 -4.85
CA SER A 403 6.43 25.61 -4.10
C SER A 403 6.84 26.96 -4.68
N ALA A 404 7.85 27.02 -5.55
CA ALA A 404 8.25 28.24 -6.24
C ALA A 404 7.19 28.69 -7.25
N ASP A 405 6.75 29.95 -7.15
CA ASP A 405 5.57 30.47 -7.88
C ASP A 405 5.57 30.17 -9.37
N LYS A 406 6.70 30.41 -10.05
CA LYS A 406 6.76 30.27 -11.52
C LYS A 406 6.51 28.83 -11.94
N TYR A 407 7.21 27.86 -11.35
CA TYR A 407 7.05 26.45 -11.71
C TYR A 407 5.69 25.92 -11.25
N LYS A 408 5.27 26.25 -10.01
CA LYS A 408 3.95 25.88 -9.48
C LYS A 408 2.82 26.28 -10.42
N ASN A 409 2.81 27.53 -10.86
CA ASN A 409 1.77 28.06 -11.74
C ASN A 409 1.73 27.35 -13.10
N GLU A 410 2.90 27.02 -13.66
CA GLU A 410 2.99 26.28 -14.92
C GLU A 410 2.43 24.86 -14.80
N VAL A 411 2.85 24.09 -13.78
CA VAL A 411 2.36 22.71 -13.61
C VAL A 411 0.88 22.64 -13.22
N MET A 412 0.40 23.59 -12.40
CA MET A 412 -1.01 23.75 -12.03
C MET A 412 -1.91 24.01 -13.24
N LYS A 413 -1.37 24.61 -14.30
CA LYS A 413 -2.07 24.84 -15.56
C LYS A 413 -1.92 23.67 -16.52
N LYS A 414 -0.69 23.23 -16.76
CA LYS A 414 -0.34 22.31 -17.85
C LYS A 414 -0.81 20.89 -17.59
N ILE A 415 -0.59 20.34 -16.40
CA ILE A 415 -0.91 18.93 -16.10
C ILE A 415 -2.43 18.69 -16.17
N PRO A 416 -3.30 19.48 -15.50
CA PRO A 416 -4.75 19.34 -15.66
C PRO A 416 -5.22 19.55 -17.12
N ALA A 417 -4.62 20.50 -17.85
CA ALA A 417 -4.98 20.76 -19.23
C ALA A 417 -4.71 19.55 -20.14
N ILE A 418 -3.56 18.87 -20.00
CA ILE A 418 -3.24 17.65 -20.74
C ILE A 418 -4.28 16.57 -20.46
N ALA A 419 -4.60 16.32 -19.19
CA ALA A 419 -5.61 15.33 -18.80
C ALA A 419 -6.97 15.59 -19.46
N LYS A 420 -7.38 16.86 -19.51
CA LYS A 420 -8.64 17.28 -20.13
C LYS A 420 -8.60 17.15 -21.65
N GLU A 421 -7.56 17.67 -22.30
CA GLU A 421 -7.43 17.70 -23.76
C GLU A 421 -7.35 16.29 -24.37
N LEU A 422 -6.57 15.42 -23.71
CA LEU A 422 -6.41 14.04 -24.11
C LEU A 422 -7.45 13.09 -23.50
N ASP A 423 -8.39 13.60 -22.67
CA ASP A 423 -9.42 12.79 -22.02
C ASP A 423 -8.82 11.59 -21.27
N LEU A 424 -7.68 11.80 -20.59
CA LEU A 424 -6.92 10.72 -19.97
C LEU A 424 -7.73 10.04 -18.86
N VAL A 425 -7.53 8.73 -18.73
CA VAL A 425 -8.10 7.93 -17.63
C VAL A 425 -7.07 7.63 -16.54
N TYR A 426 -5.77 7.83 -16.81
CA TYR A 426 -4.69 7.46 -15.91
C TYR A 426 -3.48 8.40 -16.00
N TYR A 427 -2.93 8.73 -14.83
CA TYR A 427 -1.57 9.23 -14.68
C TYR A 427 -0.75 8.34 -13.74
N LYS A 428 0.47 8.03 -14.16
CA LYS A 428 1.56 7.60 -13.26
C LYS A 428 2.41 8.82 -12.95
N HIS A 429 2.36 9.28 -11.69
CA HIS A 429 3.13 10.40 -11.18
C HIS A 429 4.36 9.87 -10.44
N ASP A 430 5.49 9.93 -11.12
CA ASP A 430 6.74 9.38 -10.64
C ASP A 430 7.62 10.44 -9.97
N PHE A 431 8.52 9.96 -9.12
CA PHE A 431 9.49 10.77 -8.37
C PHE A 431 8.83 11.81 -7.45
N ASN A 432 8.40 11.37 -6.26
CA ASN A 432 7.76 12.20 -5.23
C ASN A 432 8.76 12.69 -4.16
N ASP A 433 9.89 13.27 -4.57
CA ASP A 433 10.99 13.66 -3.67
C ASP A 433 10.56 14.67 -2.60
N LEU A 434 9.89 15.74 -3.03
CA LEU A 434 9.32 16.83 -2.22
C LEU A 434 10.31 17.59 -1.31
N SER A 435 11.60 17.26 -1.26
CA SER A 435 12.60 17.97 -0.45
C SER A 435 13.03 19.29 -1.10
N ASP A 436 12.97 20.38 -0.33
CA ASP A 436 13.53 21.67 -0.72
C ASP A 436 13.97 22.48 0.51
N LYS A 437 15.26 22.79 0.60
CA LYS A 437 15.88 23.60 1.67
C LYS A 437 16.21 25.01 1.21
N SER A 438 15.81 25.39 -0.01
CA SER A 438 16.11 26.70 -0.57
C SER A 438 15.45 27.82 0.25
N THR A 439 16.07 28.99 0.20
CA THR A 439 15.41 30.23 0.62
C THR A 439 14.77 30.88 -0.61
N GLY A 440 13.56 31.43 -0.43
CA GLY A 440 12.87 32.16 -1.49
C GLY A 440 11.83 31.36 -2.31
N ASN A 441 11.72 30.04 -2.13
CA ASN A 441 10.72 29.21 -2.81
C ASN A 441 9.40 29.07 -2.03
N ASN A 442 8.95 30.15 -1.39
CA ASN A 442 7.71 30.22 -0.59
C ASN A 442 7.65 29.36 0.68
N HIS A 443 8.81 28.98 1.23
CA HIS A 443 8.93 28.36 2.56
C HIS A 443 10.22 28.81 3.26
N PRO A 444 10.32 28.65 4.59
CA PRO A 444 11.59 28.71 5.31
C PRO A 444 12.63 27.72 4.77
N GLY A 445 13.91 28.08 4.79
CA GLY A 445 15.02 27.30 4.23
C GLY A 445 15.42 26.05 5.04
N THR A 446 14.44 25.22 5.37
CA THR A 446 14.61 23.97 6.13
C THR A 446 13.77 22.88 5.47
N ASP A 447 14.21 21.63 5.57
CA ASP A 447 13.59 20.53 4.85
C ASP A 447 12.14 20.27 5.27
N ARG A 448 11.82 20.28 6.57
CA ARG A 448 10.43 20.09 7.07
C ARG A 448 9.41 21.07 6.49
N HIS A 449 9.80 22.34 6.30
CA HIS A 449 8.92 23.37 5.78
C HIS A 449 8.82 23.32 4.25
N GLY A 450 9.95 23.09 3.57
CA GLY A 450 9.94 22.91 2.12
C GLY A 450 9.19 21.66 1.71
N HIS A 451 9.31 20.57 2.47
CA HIS A 451 8.56 19.35 2.25
C HIS A 451 7.05 19.59 2.33
N GLU A 452 6.57 20.25 3.39
CA GLU A 452 5.15 20.60 3.52
C GLU A 452 4.69 21.51 2.36
N ALA A 453 5.49 22.52 1.98
CA ALA A 453 5.13 23.44 0.89
C ALA A 453 5.08 22.75 -0.50
N ASN A 454 6.03 21.85 -0.78
CA ASN A 454 6.09 21.10 -2.03
C ASN A 454 4.99 20.03 -2.07
N LEU A 455 4.69 19.37 -0.95
CA LEU A 455 3.58 18.43 -0.82
C LEU A 455 2.23 19.13 -1.03
N ASP A 456 2.01 20.30 -0.43
CA ASP A 456 0.80 21.08 -0.64
C ASP A 456 0.63 21.47 -2.12
N ALA A 457 1.72 21.91 -2.77
CA ALA A 457 1.69 22.20 -4.21
C ALA A 457 1.41 20.96 -5.07
N GLN A 458 1.95 19.79 -4.70
CA GLN A 458 1.63 18.54 -5.39
C GLN A 458 0.16 18.16 -5.21
N ILE A 459 -0.38 18.25 -3.99
CA ILE A 459 -1.80 18.00 -3.71
C ILE A 459 -2.68 18.95 -4.51
N ASP A 460 -2.32 20.23 -4.62
CA ASP A 460 -3.04 21.20 -5.44
C ASP A 460 -3.12 20.73 -6.91
N VAL A 461 -2.02 20.22 -7.48
CA VAL A 461 -1.99 19.69 -8.86
C VAL A 461 -2.89 18.46 -9.01
N LEU A 462 -2.82 17.52 -8.05
CA LEU A 462 -3.67 16.31 -8.06
C LEU A 462 -5.15 16.66 -7.97
N LEU A 463 -5.51 17.63 -7.13
CA LEU A 463 -6.88 18.13 -6.98
C LEU A 463 -7.35 18.90 -8.22
N ALA A 464 -6.51 19.75 -8.80
CA ALA A 464 -6.84 20.49 -10.03
C ALA A 464 -7.04 19.53 -11.21
N THR A 465 -6.24 18.48 -11.29
CA THR A 465 -6.39 17.42 -12.30
C THR A 465 -7.73 16.70 -12.14
N ARG A 466 -8.10 16.34 -10.90
CA ARG A 466 -9.42 15.75 -10.62
C ARG A 466 -10.59 16.73 -10.80
N ALA A 467 -10.38 18.03 -10.63
CA ALA A 467 -11.43 19.02 -10.90
C ALA A 467 -11.84 19.06 -12.38
N VAL A 468 -10.90 18.81 -13.30
CA VAL A 468 -11.18 18.74 -14.75
C VAL A 468 -11.48 17.32 -15.25
N LYS A 469 -10.95 16.29 -14.58
CA LYS A 469 -11.17 14.88 -14.87
C LYS A 469 -11.48 14.12 -13.57
N PRO A 470 -12.72 14.16 -13.08
CA PRO A 470 -13.07 13.60 -11.77
C PRO A 470 -12.66 12.15 -11.58
N ASP A 471 -12.75 11.32 -12.63
CA ASP A 471 -12.53 9.88 -12.60
C ASP A 471 -11.15 9.41 -13.06
N ILE A 472 -10.22 10.33 -13.27
CA ILE A 472 -8.82 9.96 -13.55
C ILE A 472 -8.23 9.21 -12.37
N ILE A 473 -7.58 8.09 -12.68
CA ILE A 473 -6.79 7.32 -11.73
C ILE A 473 -5.42 7.98 -11.64
N GLN A 474 -4.97 8.25 -10.41
CA GLN A 474 -3.64 8.79 -10.15
C GLN A 474 -2.85 7.77 -9.34
N ASN A 475 -1.67 7.40 -9.82
CA ASN A 475 -0.75 6.50 -9.14
C ASN A 475 0.51 7.26 -8.76
N LEU A 476 0.90 7.25 -7.48
CA LEU A 476 2.12 7.90 -7.00
C LEU A 476 3.22 6.85 -6.79
N THR A 477 4.37 7.05 -7.43
CA THR A 477 5.51 6.11 -7.41
C THR A 477 6.81 6.79 -7.00
N ASN A 478 7.76 6.05 -6.43
CA ASN A 478 9.01 6.55 -5.83
C ASN A 478 8.82 7.60 -4.72
N TRP A 479 9.51 7.45 -3.59
CA TRP A 479 9.52 8.47 -2.53
C TRP A 479 8.14 8.84 -1.98
N VAL A 480 7.18 7.91 -2.04
CA VAL A 480 5.96 7.99 -1.24
C VAL A 480 6.20 7.42 0.15
N TRP A 481 5.21 7.50 1.04
CA TRP A 481 5.19 6.83 2.34
C TRP A 481 3.78 6.33 2.61
N PHE A 482 3.63 5.33 3.46
CA PHE A 482 2.34 4.65 3.63
C PHE A 482 1.39 5.34 4.60
N SER A 483 1.19 6.65 4.42
CA SER A 483 0.05 7.32 5.02
C SER A 483 -1.24 6.96 4.28
N PRO A 484 -2.30 6.50 4.97
CA PRO A 484 -3.58 6.23 4.34
C PRO A 484 -4.31 7.51 3.89
N TYR A 485 -3.89 8.71 4.35
CA TYR A 485 -4.44 9.98 3.86
C TYR A 485 -4.09 10.29 2.40
N TRP A 486 -3.04 9.65 1.85
CA TRP A 486 -2.75 9.76 0.42
C TRP A 486 -3.92 9.35 -0.46
N LEU A 487 -4.74 8.40 0.00
CA LEU A 487 -5.83 7.83 -0.78
C LEU A 487 -6.98 8.82 -1.02
N VAL A 488 -6.96 9.97 -0.33
CA VAL A 488 -7.81 11.12 -0.65
C VAL A 488 -7.41 11.75 -1.99
N TYR A 489 -6.13 11.76 -2.33
CA TYR A 489 -5.55 12.48 -3.48
C TYR A 489 -5.06 11.56 -4.60
N SER A 490 -4.69 10.33 -4.26
CA SER A 490 -4.21 9.27 -5.15
C SER A 490 -5.11 8.04 -5.08
N ASP A 491 -5.07 7.21 -6.11
CA ASP A 491 -5.76 5.91 -6.14
C ASP A 491 -4.82 4.77 -5.71
N TYR A 492 -3.51 4.93 -5.97
CA TYR A 492 -2.47 3.93 -5.75
C TYR A 492 -1.17 4.53 -5.22
N LEU A 493 -0.45 3.73 -4.43
CA LEU A 493 0.91 4.02 -3.95
C LEU A 493 1.83 2.88 -4.32
N TRP A 494 3.05 3.19 -4.76
CA TRP A 494 4.04 2.16 -5.02
C TRP A 494 4.53 1.45 -3.76
N LEU A 495 4.80 0.15 -3.86
CA LEU A 495 5.36 -0.68 -2.78
C LEU A 495 6.74 -0.20 -2.28
N LEU A 496 7.43 0.65 -3.04
CA LEU A 496 8.81 1.09 -2.76
C LEU A 496 9.81 -0.07 -2.77
N ALA A 497 9.56 -1.04 -3.64
CA ALA A 497 10.40 -2.23 -3.86
C ALA A 497 11.20 -2.09 -5.17
N GLY A 498 11.96 -3.11 -5.58
CA GLY A 498 12.51 -3.12 -6.94
C GLY A 498 11.43 -3.22 -8.01
N ASP A 499 11.71 -2.75 -9.24
CA ASP A 499 10.76 -2.80 -10.35
C ASP A 499 10.51 -4.25 -10.81
N ASP A 500 11.59 -5.01 -11.03
CA ASP A 500 11.61 -6.35 -11.64
C ASP A 500 12.50 -7.34 -10.86
N GLY A 501 12.58 -7.18 -9.54
CA GLY A 501 13.48 -7.93 -8.67
C GLY A 501 13.30 -9.45 -8.70
N MET A 502 14.39 -10.16 -8.42
CA MET A 502 14.44 -11.61 -8.31
C MET A 502 15.28 -12.01 -7.10
N ASN A 503 14.66 -12.69 -6.13
CA ASN A 503 15.28 -13.02 -4.86
C ASN A 503 15.54 -14.53 -4.77
N ALA A 504 16.81 -14.87 -4.55
CA ALA A 504 17.30 -16.24 -4.43
C ALA A 504 18.04 -16.46 -3.09
N ASN A 505 17.53 -15.88 -2.00
CA ASN A 505 17.96 -16.21 -0.63
C ASN A 505 17.61 -17.64 -0.23
N TRP A 506 16.60 -18.23 -0.88
CA TRP A 506 16.11 -19.58 -0.65
C TRP A 506 16.07 -20.38 -1.97
N PRO A 507 16.32 -21.71 -1.96
CA PRO A 507 16.20 -22.57 -3.14
C PRO A 507 14.77 -22.63 -3.67
N GLU A 508 14.59 -22.34 -4.97
CA GLU A 508 13.30 -22.21 -5.64
C GLU A 508 13.28 -22.92 -6.99
N LEU A 509 12.13 -23.47 -7.40
CA LEU A 509 12.00 -24.26 -8.63
C LEU A 509 12.25 -23.47 -9.91
N SER A 510 11.97 -22.17 -9.92
CA SER A 510 11.98 -21.34 -11.12
C SER A 510 12.25 -19.87 -10.84
N LYS A 511 12.62 -19.15 -11.89
CA LYS A 511 12.83 -17.71 -11.78
C LYS A 511 11.52 -16.94 -11.57
N TRP A 512 10.40 -17.47 -12.06
CA TRP A 512 9.06 -16.96 -11.72
C TRP A 512 8.74 -17.08 -10.22
N ALA A 513 9.13 -18.19 -9.59
CA ALA A 513 9.04 -18.36 -8.15
C ALA A 513 9.93 -17.34 -7.41
N MET A 514 11.17 -17.12 -7.86
CA MET A 514 12.07 -16.11 -7.28
C MET A 514 11.58 -14.67 -7.45
N LYS A 515 10.94 -14.32 -8.58
CA LYS A 515 10.25 -13.03 -8.79
C LYS A 515 9.08 -12.86 -7.81
N SER A 516 8.30 -13.91 -7.55
CA SER A 516 7.25 -13.89 -6.52
C SER A 516 7.83 -13.67 -5.11
N THR A 517 8.89 -14.42 -4.77
CA THR A 517 9.58 -14.33 -3.49
C THR A 517 10.16 -12.94 -3.25
N ASP A 518 10.74 -12.28 -4.27
CA ASP A 518 11.24 -10.90 -4.14
C ASP A 518 10.12 -9.96 -3.69
N ARG A 519 9.02 -9.92 -4.43
CA ARG A 519 7.89 -9.03 -4.14
C ARG A 519 7.26 -9.33 -2.78
N ASP A 520 7.08 -10.60 -2.47
CA ASP A 520 6.40 -11.02 -1.23
C ASP A 520 7.27 -10.89 0.01
N ALA A 521 8.60 -10.86 -0.14
CA ALA A 521 9.48 -10.52 0.98
C ALA A 521 9.22 -9.08 1.45
N TYR A 522 8.98 -8.12 0.54
CA TYR A 522 8.61 -6.76 0.91
C TYR A 522 7.26 -6.71 1.62
N PHE A 523 6.25 -7.44 1.13
CA PHE A 523 4.95 -7.53 1.81
C PHE A 523 5.06 -8.19 3.19
N ALA A 524 5.85 -9.26 3.33
CA ALA A 524 6.14 -9.86 4.64
C ALA A 524 6.75 -8.83 5.60
N ARG A 525 7.70 -8.04 5.09
CA ARG A 525 8.44 -7.06 5.87
C ARG A 525 7.61 -5.85 6.30
N MET A 526 6.64 -5.44 5.48
CA MET A 526 5.85 -4.22 5.68
C MET A 526 4.44 -4.50 6.23
N TRP A 527 3.76 -5.56 5.77
CA TRP A 527 2.39 -5.93 6.19
C TRP A 527 2.31 -7.17 7.09
N GLY A 528 3.38 -7.97 7.19
CA GLY A 528 3.36 -9.25 7.92
C GLY A 528 3.27 -9.13 9.44
N ASN A 529 3.65 -7.98 10.02
CA ASN A 529 3.48 -7.73 11.45
C ASN A 529 2.15 -7.00 11.73
N ALA A 530 1.14 -7.72 12.21
CA ALA A 530 -0.17 -7.14 12.53
C ALA A 530 -0.13 -5.99 13.55
N GLY A 531 0.87 -5.95 14.45
CA GLY A 531 1.04 -4.87 15.43
C GLY A 531 1.75 -3.64 14.88
N ASP A 532 2.38 -3.74 13.70
CA ASP A 532 3.21 -2.68 13.12
C ASP A 532 3.19 -2.68 11.59
N ARG A 533 2.00 -2.81 11.01
CA ARG A 533 1.76 -2.69 9.56
C ARG A 533 1.12 -1.34 9.23
N PRO A 534 1.34 -0.79 8.03
CA PRO A 534 0.67 0.43 7.60
C PRO A 534 -0.84 0.19 7.41
N LEU A 535 -1.63 1.26 7.51
CA LEU A 535 -3.08 1.22 7.31
C LEU A 535 -3.49 1.27 5.84
N VAL A 536 -2.56 1.58 4.93
CA VAL A 536 -2.80 1.51 3.49
C VAL A 536 -3.17 0.06 3.11
N PRO A 537 -4.34 -0.19 2.51
CA PRO A 537 -4.73 -1.53 2.10
C PRO A 537 -3.82 -2.08 1.01
N ILE A 538 -3.50 -3.38 1.03
CA ILE A 538 -2.69 -4.04 -0.01
C ILE A 538 -3.30 -3.83 -1.41
N SER A 539 -4.63 -3.77 -1.50
CA SER A 539 -5.35 -3.50 -2.75
C SER A 539 -5.05 -2.14 -3.38
N ARG A 540 -4.45 -1.20 -2.63
CA ARG A 540 -4.02 0.13 -3.08
C ARG A 540 -2.53 0.21 -3.40
N ILE A 541 -1.82 -0.92 -3.36
CA ILE A 541 -0.39 -0.96 -3.62
C ILE A 541 -0.12 -1.33 -5.09
N MET A 542 0.68 -0.50 -5.74
CA MET A 542 1.27 -0.75 -7.05
C MET A 542 2.56 -1.56 -6.89
N THR A 543 2.77 -2.55 -7.77
CA THR A 543 3.88 -3.50 -7.64
C THR A 543 4.65 -3.70 -8.94
N HIS A 544 4.60 -2.77 -9.91
CA HIS A 544 5.15 -3.00 -11.26
C HIS A 544 4.57 -4.22 -11.99
N GLY A 545 3.41 -4.71 -11.54
CA GLY A 545 2.62 -5.70 -12.27
C GLY A 545 3.35 -6.99 -12.64
N ILE A 546 3.13 -7.40 -13.89
CA ILE A 546 3.75 -8.53 -14.57
C ILE A 546 4.72 -8.00 -15.63
N VAL A 547 5.98 -8.42 -15.54
CA VAL A 547 7.05 -8.10 -16.51
C VAL A 547 7.45 -9.37 -17.24
N LYS A 548 7.24 -9.39 -18.57
CA LYS A 548 7.66 -10.49 -19.45
C LYS A 548 7.98 -9.97 -20.86
N THR A 549 9.26 -9.83 -21.17
CA THR A 549 9.73 -9.17 -22.41
C THR A 549 10.54 -10.10 -23.32
N GLY A 550 10.59 -11.39 -22.99
CA GLY A 550 11.26 -12.41 -23.80
C GLY A 550 12.70 -12.67 -23.37
N ASP A 551 13.06 -12.30 -22.13
CA ASP A 551 14.37 -12.66 -21.58
C ASP A 551 14.48 -14.19 -21.43
N ALA A 552 15.66 -14.76 -21.66
CA ALA A 552 15.85 -16.22 -21.57
C ALA A 552 15.49 -16.80 -20.19
N SER A 553 15.55 -16.00 -19.13
CA SER A 553 15.08 -16.34 -17.78
C SER A 553 13.58 -16.57 -17.66
N GLU A 554 12.80 -16.20 -18.67
CA GLU A 554 11.34 -16.26 -18.71
C GLU A 554 10.80 -17.51 -19.40
N ASN A 555 11.71 -18.35 -19.93
CA ASN A 555 11.42 -19.63 -20.58
C ASN A 555 11.33 -20.76 -19.55
N GLU A 556 10.30 -20.69 -18.71
CA GLU A 556 9.98 -21.68 -17.67
C GLU A 556 8.70 -22.44 -18.02
N THR A 557 8.29 -23.41 -17.19
CA THR A 557 7.09 -24.21 -17.47
C THR A 557 5.82 -23.36 -17.40
N LEU A 558 4.77 -23.79 -18.12
CA LEU A 558 3.45 -23.13 -18.03
C LEU A 558 2.91 -23.10 -16.60
N GLN A 559 3.20 -24.13 -15.78
CA GLN A 559 2.82 -24.17 -14.37
C GLN A 559 3.52 -23.08 -13.55
N ASP A 560 4.80 -22.80 -13.80
CA ASP A 560 5.54 -21.72 -13.13
C ASP A 560 4.95 -20.34 -13.48
N TRP A 561 4.54 -20.16 -14.74
CA TRP A 561 3.83 -18.96 -15.18
C TRP A 561 2.46 -18.81 -14.49
N MET A 562 1.69 -19.90 -14.38
CA MET A 562 0.40 -19.92 -13.70
C MET A 562 0.50 -19.56 -12.23
N ASP A 563 1.48 -20.13 -11.53
CA ASP A 563 1.76 -19.83 -10.12
C ASP A 563 2.11 -18.35 -9.93
N TYR A 564 2.97 -17.79 -10.80
CA TYR A 564 3.35 -16.38 -10.74
C TYR A 564 2.18 -15.43 -11.03
N ALA A 565 1.40 -15.73 -12.08
CA ALA A 565 0.20 -14.96 -12.40
C ALA A 565 -0.80 -15.01 -11.23
N LEU A 566 -1.09 -16.19 -10.68
CA LEU A 566 -1.99 -16.32 -9.54
C LEU A 566 -1.49 -15.56 -8.31
N MET A 567 -0.19 -15.61 -7.99
CA MET A 567 0.37 -14.81 -6.90
C MET A 567 0.27 -13.32 -7.17
N HIS A 568 0.43 -12.86 -8.42
CA HIS A 568 0.23 -11.45 -8.80
C HIS A 568 -1.18 -10.97 -8.44
N TYR A 569 -2.21 -11.63 -8.96
CA TYR A 569 -3.59 -11.21 -8.73
C TYR A 569 -4.11 -11.57 -7.34
N GLY A 570 -3.66 -12.68 -6.76
CA GLY A 570 -4.05 -13.20 -5.44
C GLY A 570 -3.61 -12.33 -4.27
N ARG A 571 -2.61 -11.45 -4.46
CA ARG A 571 -2.29 -10.37 -3.52
C ARG A 571 -3.49 -9.45 -3.26
N GLY A 572 -4.36 -9.31 -4.27
CA GLY A 572 -5.51 -8.41 -4.25
C GLY A 572 -5.20 -6.97 -4.69
N THR A 573 -4.03 -6.73 -5.28
CA THR A 573 -3.65 -5.44 -5.86
C THR A 573 -4.60 -5.08 -7.00
N LEU A 574 -5.20 -3.89 -6.94
CA LEU A 574 -6.19 -3.47 -7.94
C LEU A 574 -5.59 -2.77 -9.16
N LEU A 575 -4.37 -2.24 -9.04
CA LEU A 575 -3.62 -1.76 -10.18
C LEU A 575 -2.87 -2.95 -10.79
N LYS A 576 -3.34 -3.39 -11.96
CA LYS A 576 -2.83 -4.55 -12.69
C LYS A 576 -2.08 -4.02 -13.90
N GLU A 577 -0.77 -4.13 -13.88
CA GLU A 577 0.08 -3.55 -14.90
C GLU A 577 0.69 -4.67 -15.74
N TRP A 578 0.55 -4.59 -17.05
CA TRP A 578 1.21 -5.50 -17.97
C TRP A 578 2.35 -4.78 -18.66
N TYR A 579 3.56 -5.19 -18.32
CA TYR A 579 4.81 -4.81 -18.99
C TYR A 579 5.25 -6.02 -19.86
N ILE A 580 4.43 -6.33 -20.87
CA ILE A 580 4.53 -7.56 -21.66
C ILE A 580 4.81 -7.21 -23.11
N SER A 581 5.86 -7.78 -23.70
CA SER A 581 6.03 -7.74 -25.15
C SER A 581 5.17 -8.85 -25.78
N ALA A 582 4.24 -8.53 -26.68
CA ALA A 582 3.26 -9.52 -27.19
C ALA A 582 3.92 -10.80 -27.77
N ALA A 583 5.10 -10.67 -28.37
CA ALA A 583 5.85 -11.77 -28.96
C ALA A 583 6.52 -12.70 -27.94
N SER A 584 6.59 -12.33 -26.66
CA SER A 584 7.16 -13.16 -25.59
C SER A 584 6.15 -14.18 -25.05
N MET A 585 4.88 -14.08 -25.46
CA MET A 585 3.76 -14.83 -24.90
C MET A 585 3.26 -15.90 -25.87
N THR A 586 2.96 -17.08 -25.33
CA THR A 586 2.22 -18.15 -25.99
C THR A 586 0.70 -18.01 -25.77
N ASP A 587 -0.10 -18.71 -26.58
CA ASP A 587 -1.57 -18.71 -26.46
C ASP A 587 -2.04 -19.23 -25.08
N ASP A 588 -1.36 -20.23 -24.53
CA ASP A 588 -1.67 -20.78 -23.21
C ASP A 588 -1.27 -19.82 -22.08
N GLU A 589 -0.16 -19.09 -22.21
CA GLU A 589 0.21 -18.07 -21.23
C GLU A 589 -0.79 -16.90 -21.22
N TRP A 590 -1.30 -16.50 -22.39
CA TRP A 590 -2.38 -15.52 -22.50
C TRP A 590 -3.68 -16.01 -21.87
N LYS A 591 -4.06 -17.27 -22.14
CA LYS A 591 -5.20 -17.93 -21.52
C LYS A 591 -5.11 -17.86 -20.00
N VAL A 592 -3.95 -18.23 -19.44
CA VAL A 592 -3.70 -18.19 -17.99
C VAL A 592 -3.92 -16.79 -17.43
N LEU A 593 -3.31 -15.76 -18.01
CA LEU A 593 -3.49 -14.39 -17.55
C LEU A 593 -4.97 -13.97 -17.54
N CYS A 594 -5.70 -14.31 -18.60
CA CYS A 594 -7.09 -13.92 -18.73
C CYS A 594 -8.01 -14.64 -17.72
N LEU A 595 -7.80 -15.93 -17.50
CA LEU A 595 -8.57 -16.70 -16.53
C LEU A 595 -8.30 -16.23 -15.09
N VAL A 596 -7.04 -15.91 -14.76
CA VAL A 596 -6.67 -15.36 -13.45
C VAL A 596 -7.25 -13.96 -13.25
N ASP A 597 -7.23 -13.08 -14.26
CA ASP A 597 -7.86 -11.75 -14.17
C ASP A 597 -9.37 -11.85 -13.92
N ASN A 598 -10.07 -12.72 -14.66
CA ASN A 598 -11.50 -12.95 -14.48
C ASN A 598 -11.84 -13.57 -13.13
N TRP A 599 -11.05 -14.53 -12.63
CA TRP A 599 -11.19 -15.05 -11.27
C TRP A 599 -11.01 -13.94 -10.24
N ALA A 600 -9.96 -13.12 -10.36
CA ALA A 600 -9.73 -12.00 -9.46
C ALA A 600 -10.85 -10.95 -9.53
N LYS A 601 -11.45 -10.74 -10.70
CA LYS A 601 -12.62 -9.87 -10.90
C LYS A 601 -13.86 -10.41 -10.18
N LYS A 602 -14.10 -11.71 -10.23
CA LYS A 602 -15.19 -12.40 -9.53
C LYS A 602 -15.06 -12.30 -8.00
N HIS A 603 -13.83 -12.40 -7.48
CA HIS A 603 -13.51 -12.35 -6.05
C HIS A 603 -13.01 -10.97 -5.58
N ARG A 604 -13.37 -9.92 -6.32
CA ARG A 604 -12.83 -8.58 -6.07
C ARG A 604 -13.17 -8.07 -4.67
N ASN A 605 -14.34 -8.39 -4.13
CA ASN A 605 -14.75 -7.88 -2.82
C ASN A 605 -13.84 -8.40 -1.69
N GLU A 606 -13.54 -9.69 -1.72
CA GLU A 606 -12.61 -10.36 -0.81
C GLU A 606 -11.18 -9.86 -1.05
N LEU A 607 -10.73 -9.88 -2.31
CA LEU A 607 -9.37 -9.50 -2.68
C LEU A 607 -9.03 -8.04 -2.36
N ASN A 608 -10.02 -7.14 -2.37
CA ASN A 608 -9.80 -5.74 -1.95
C ASN A 608 -9.46 -5.59 -0.46
N LYS A 609 -9.75 -6.60 0.34
CA LYS A 609 -9.65 -6.63 1.81
C LYS A 609 -8.61 -7.64 2.28
N THR A 610 -7.61 -7.94 1.44
CA THR A 610 -6.57 -8.93 1.75
C THR A 610 -5.63 -8.48 2.86
N PHE A 611 -5.23 -9.47 3.65
CA PHE A 611 -4.18 -9.38 4.66
C PHE A 611 -3.09 -10.40 4.35
N TYR A 612 -1.84 -9.97 4.53
CA TYR A 612 -0.69 -10.88 4.50
C TYR A 612 -0.74 -11.85 5.69
N VAL A 613 -0.48 -13.13 5.45
CA VAL A 613 -0.46 -14.18 6.48
C VAL A 613 0.72 -15.14 6.26
N GLY A 614 1.19 -15.76 7.34
CA GLY A 614 2.31 -16.70 7.30
C GLY A 614 3.67 -16.04 7.55
N GLY A 615 4.73 -16.70 7.10
CA GLY A 615 6.11 -16.30 7.36
C GLY A 615 6.75 -15.54 6.21
N ARG A 616 8.06 -15.30 6.29
CA ARG A 616 8.82 -14.58 5.27
C ARG A 616 9.27 -15.53 4.15
N PRO A 617 8.94 -15.27 2.86
CA PRO A 617 9.11 -16.25 1.78
C PRO A 617 10.57 -16.55 1.47
N ASP A 618 11.46 -15.57 1.57
CA ASP A 618 12.88 -15.71 1.29
C ASP A 618 13.67 -16.32 2.48
N GLU A 619 12.96 -16.80 3.51
CA GLU A 619 13.43 -17.73 4.54
C GLU A 619 12.89 -19.17 4.32
N GLY A 620 12.18 -19.41 3.22
CA GLY A 620 11.54 -20.69 2.95
C GLY A 620 10.19 -20.88 3.63
N ALA A 621 9.63 -19.87 4.30
CA ALA A 621 8.39 -20.03 5.05
C ALA A 621 7.13 -19.98 4.16
N VAL A 622 6.13 -20.80 4.48
CA VAL A 622 4.79 -20.73 3.86
C VAL A 622 4.09 -19.41 4.19
N TYR A 623 3.44 -18.81 3.20
CA TYR A 623 2.80 -17.50 3.31
C TYR A 623 1.64 -17.35 2.32
N GLY A 624 0.83 -16.30 2.48
CA GLY A 624 -0.26 -16.01 1.56
C GLY A 624 -0.99 -14.70 1.85
N TYR A 625 -2.11 -14.55 1.14
CA TYR A 625 -3.01 -13.39 1.22
C TYR A 625 -4.43 -13.90 1.41
N ILE A 626 -5.08 -13.47 2.51
CA ILE A 626 -6.46 -13.83 2.81
C ILE A 626 -7.35 -12.60 2.90
N GLY A 627 -8.51 -12.63 2.24
CA GLY A 627 -9.51 -11.58 2.29
C GLY A 627 -10.90 -12.14 2.57
N TRP A 628 -11.75 -11.34 3.21
CA TRP A 628 -13.12 -11.72 3.59
C TRP A 628 -14.14 -10.67 3.15
N GLU A 629 -15.27 -11.13 2.62
CA GLU A 629 -16.49 -10.34 2.39
C GLU A 629 -17.67 -11.08 3.04
N GLY A 630 -18.08 -10.60 4.22
CA GLY A 630 -19.11 -11.28 5.01
C GLY A 630 -18.75 -12.75 5.27
N LYS A 631 -19.54 -13.67 4.71
CA LYS A 631 -19.41 -15.12 4.88
C LYS A 631 -18.54 -15.80 3.83
N GLN A 632 -17.98 -15.04 2.89
CA GLN A 632 -17.12 -15.53 1.82
C GLN A 632 -15.68 -15.10 2.07
N GLY A 633 -14.73 -15.99 1.81
CA GLY A 633 -13.31 -15.70 1.95
C GLY A 633 -12.50 -16.28 0.81
N VAL A 634 -11.38 -15.67 0.49
CA VAL A 634 -10.43 -16.15 -0.52
C VAL A 634 -9.03 -16.13 0.06
N LEU A 635 -8.29 -17.22 -0.11
CA LEU A 635 -6.88 -17.36 0.26
C LEU A 635 -6.08 -17.76 -0.98
N THR A 636 -5.06 -16.98 -1.32
CA THR A 636 -3.97 -17.42 -2.18
C THR A 636 -2.75 -17.68 -1.31
N VAL A 637 -2.21 -18.89 -1.35
CA VAL A 637 -1.13 -19.35 -0.46
C VAL A 637 -0.03 -20.04 -1.25
N ARG A 638 1.22 -19.84 -0.84
CA ARG A 638 2.41 -20.41 -1.49
C ARG A 638 3.39 -20.97 -0.46
N ASN A 639 3.98 -22.11 -0.79
CA ASN A 639 5.06 -22.71 -0.02
C ASN A 639 6.35 -22.71 -0.87
N PRO A 640 7.35 -21.86 -0.54
CA PRO A 640 8.62 -21.79 -1.26
C PRO A 640 9.63 -22.89 -0.86
N ALA A 641 9.34 -23.74 0.12
CA ALA A 641 10.23 -24.83 0.52
C ALA A 641 9.88 -26.15 -0.17
N ALA A 642 10.86 -27.06 -0.22
CA ALA A 642 10.67 -28.43 -0.70
C ALA A 642 9.75 -29.24 0.20
N GLU A 643 9.78 -29.01 1.51
CA GLU A 643 8.93 -29.76 2.45
C GLU A 643 7.51 -29.20 2.50
N THR A 644 6.54 -30.08 2.74
CA THR A 644 5.14 -29.65 2.99
C THR A 644 5.09 -28.88 4.31
N GLN A 645 4.48 -27.70 4.29
CA GLN A 645 4.31 -26.84 5.46
C GLN A 645 2.84 -26.66 5.80
N THR A 646 2.57 -26.30 7.06
CA THR A 646 1.22 -25.92 7.51
C THR A 646 1.19 -24.43 7.79
N ILE A 647 0.38 -23.67 7.03
CA ILE A 647 0.13 -22.27 7.35
C ILE A 647 -0.89 -22.18 8.49
N ARG A 648 -0.63 -21.32 9.47
CA ARG A 648 -1.49 -21.06 10.62
C ARG A 648 -2.06 -19.65 10.50
N ILE A 649 -3.36 -19.53 10.27
CA ILE A 649 -4.04 -18.24 10.01
C ILE A 649 -5.04 -17.97 11.14
N PRO A 650 -4.92 -16.86 11.89
CA PRO A 650 -5.96 -16.45 12.82
C PRO A 650 -7.29 -16.23 12.09
N PHE A 651 -8.40 -16.83 12.52
CA PHE A 651 -9.72 -16.61 11.91
C PHE A 651 -10.52 -15.58 12.70
N ASN A 652 -10.05 -14.33 12.69
CA ASN A 652 -10.60 -13.24 13.51
C ASN A 652 -10.31 -11.86 12.89
N GLU A 653 -10.52 -10.79 13.66
CA GLU A 653 -10.39 -9.41 13.21
C GLU A 653 -8.97 -9.03 12.73
N THR A 654 -7.93 -9.77 13.11
CA THR A 654 -6.55 -9.49 12.70
C THR A 654 -6.31 -9.72 11.20
N VAL A 655 -7.16 -10.54 10.57
CA VAL A 655 -7.22 -10.80 9.12
C VAL A 655 -8.54 -10.32 8.50
N GLY A 656 -9.22 -9.37 9.15
CA GLY A 656 -10.41 -8.72 8.59
C GLY A 656 -11.72 -9.46 8.73
N PHE A 657 -11.76 -10.59 9.45
CA PHE A 657 -13.02 -11.30 9.71
C PHE A 657 -13.74 -10.73 10.94
N SER A 658 -14.94 -10.18 10.75
CA SER A 658 -15.70 -9.50 11.81
C SER A 658 -17.05 -10.14 12.17
N LEU A 659 -17.39 -11.30 11.59
CA LEU A 659 -18.65 -11.99 11.92
C LEU A 659 -18.55 -12.77 13.24
N ALA A 660 -19.69 -13.35 13.66
CA ALA A 660 -19.81 -14.16 14.86
C ALA A 660 -18.76 -15.28 14.95
N LYS A 661 -18.23 -15.47 16.15
CA LYS A 661 -17.29 -16.54 16.49
C LYS A 661 -18.02 -17.89 16.64
N ASN A 662 -17.27 -18.99 16.58
CA ASN A 662 -17.76 -20.37 16.72
C ASN A 662 -18.69 -20.85 15.58
N MET A 663 -18.61 -20.23 14.41
CA MET A 663 -19.33 -20.67 13.20
C MET A 663 -18.44 -21.59 12.35
N GLY A 664 -19.05 -22.60 11.74
CA GLY A 664 -18.35 -23.58 10.88
C GLY A 664 -18.16 -23.07 9.45
N TYR A 665 -16.98 -23.29 8.88
CA TYR A 665 -16.64 -22.95 7.51
C TYR A 665 -15.94 -24.11 6.81
N HIS A 666 -16.14 -24.23 5.50
CA HIS A 666 -15.40 -25.14 4.63
C HIS A 666 -14.71 -24.35 3.53
N ALA A 667 -13.73 -24.99 2.86
CA ALA A 667 -13.02 -24.41 1.74
C ALA A 667 -13.04 -25.32 0.53
N GLN A 668 -13.20 -24.75 -0.66
CA GLN A 668 -12.92 -25.41 -1.93
C GLN A 668 -11.52 -25.00 -2.38
N VAL A 669 -10.67 -25.97 -2.73
CA VAL A 669 -9.45 -25.69 -3.48
C VAL A 669 -9.87 -25.47 -4.93
N VAL A 670 -9.47 -24.33 -5.50
CA VAL A 670 -9.77 -23.96 -6.90
C VAL A 670 -8.50 -23.84 -7.75
N TYR A 671 -7.33 -23.94 -7.11
CA TYR A 671 -6.03 -24.04 -7.76
C TYR A 671 -5.03 -24.79 -6.86
N PRO A 672 -4.15 -25.65 -7.40
CA PRO A 672 -3.98 -25.98 -8.82
C PRO A 672 -4.98 -27.02 -9.34
N TYR A 673 -5.90 -27.46 -8.48
CA TYR A 673 -6.97 -28.41 -8.77
C TYR A 673 -8.28 -27.93 -8.14
N HIS A 674 -9.38 -28.54 -8.55
CA HIS A 674 -10.74 -28.30 -8.04
C HIS A 674 -11.18 -29.46 -7.17
N ASP A 675 -11.32 -29.23 -5.86
CA ASP A 675 -11.81 -30.22 -4.89
C ASP A 675 -12.24 -29.58 -3.57
N GLN A 676 -12.94 -30.32 -2.72
CA GLN A 676 -13.21 -29.89 -1.35
C GLN A 676 -11.96 -30.06 -0.48
N TYR A 677 -11.62 -29.03 0.29
CA TYR A 677 -10.59 -29.14 1.31
C TYR A 677 -11.15 -29.92 2.50
N ALA A 678 -10.54 -31.05 2.84
CA ALA A 678 -11.07 -32.04 3.78
C ALA A 678 -10.93 -31.63 5.26
N LYS A 679 -11.36 -30.42 5.63
CA LYS A 679 -11.36 -29.88 6.98
C LYS A 679 -12.48 -28.85 7.13
N THR A 680 -13.17 -28.90 8.28
CA THR A 680 -14.03 -27.79 8.71
C THR A 680 -13.23 -26.85 9.61
N PHE A 681 -13.33 -25.56 9.36
CA PHE A 681 -12.72 -24.48 10.13
C PHE A 681 -13.76 -23.85 11.06
N THR A 682 -13.32 -23.22 12.14
CA THR A 682 -14.22 -22.56 13.10
C THR A 682 -13.79 -21.12 13.28
N SER A 683 -14.71 -20.17 13.07
CA SER A 683 -14.43 -18.75 13.30
C SER A 683 -14.03 -18.49 14.75
N GLY A 684 -13.06 -17.59 14.95
CA GLY A 684 -12.42 -17.33 16.25
C GLY A 684 -11.31 -18.30 16.63
N LYS A 685 -11.06 -19.37 15.87
CA LYS A 685 -9.92 -20.31 16.05
C LYS A 685 -8.86 -20.11 14.97
N VAL A 686 -7.70 -20.73 15.13
CA VAL A 686 -6.66 -20.73 14.09
C VAL A 686 -7.03 -21.75 13.00
N MET A 687 -7.02 -21.32 11.74
CA MET A 687 -7.07 -22.21 10.59
C MET A 687 -5.68 -22.80 10.35
N GLU A 688 -5.62 -24.10 10.09
CA GLU A 688 -4.39 -24.78 9.71
C GLU A 688 -4.60 -25.48 8.38
N ILE A 689 -3.81 -25.10 7.39
CA ILE A 689 -3.89 -25.56 6.00
C ILE A 689 -2.52 -26.11 5.59
N GLU A 690 -2.46 -27.38 5.23
CA GLU A 690 -1.29 -28.02 4.63
C GLU A 690 -1.10 -27.52 3.19
N VAL A 691 0.12 -27.10 2.86
CA VAL A 691 0.52 -26.59 1.55
C VAL A 691 1.72 -27.41 1.06
N PRO A 692 1.58 -28.23 0.00
CA PRO A 692 2.66 -29.03 -0.53
C PRO A 692 3.90 -28.21 -0.86
N GLY A 693 5.07 -28.85 -0.80
CA GLY A 693 6.33 -28.19 -1.14
C GLY A 693 6.33 -27.62 -2.55
N TYR A 694 6.89 -26.43 -2.71
CA TYR A 694 6.94 -25.67 -3.96
C TYR A 694 5.59 -25.49 -4.65
N SER A 695 4.48 -25.43 -3.91
CA SER A 695 3.15 -25.26 -4.51
C SER A 695 2.54 -23.90 -4.21
N THR A 696 1.72 -23.43 -5.16
CA THR A 696 0.79 -22.32 -4.98
C THR A 696 -0.64 -22.88 -4.99
N MET A 697 -1.50 -22.42 -4.10
CA MET A 697 -2.90 -22.83 -4.00
C MET A 697 -3.82 -21.62 -3.88
N ALA A 698 -5.03 -21.73 -4.42
CA ALA A 698 -6.14 -20.82 -4.15
C ALA A 698 -7.30 -21.58 -3.51
N LEU A 699 -7.86 -21.02 -2.44
CA LEU A 699 -8.97 -21.59 -1.69
C LEU A 699 -10.11 -20.58 -1.53
N GLU A 700 -11.35 -21.05 -1.71
CA GLU A 700 -12.57 -20.27 -1.51
C GLU A 700 -13.35 -20.79 -0.31
N PHE A 701 -13.62 -19.94 0.68
CA PHE A 701 -14.26 -20.27 1.95
C PHE A 701 -15.74 -19.89 1.93
N ARG A 702 -16.58 -20.75 2.52
CA ARG A 702 -18.01 -20.49 2.75
C ARG A 702 -18.45 -21.06 4.10
N GLU A 703 -19.47 -20.44 4.69
CA GLU A 703 -20.11 -20.97 5.89
C GLU A 703 -20.70 -22.36 5.62
N GLY A 704 -20.58 -23.26 6.60
CA GLY A 704 -21.05 -24.64 6.54
C GLY A 704 -19.96 -25.64 6.93
N ALA A 705 -20.36 -26.89 7.13
CA ALA A 705 -19.46 -28.01 7.34
C ALA A 705 -19.40 -28.89 6.10
N VAL A 706 -18.27 -29.57 5.88
CA VAL A 706 -18.10 -30.55 4.80
C VAL A 706 -17.82 -31.93 5.40
N PRO A 707 -18.39 -33.02 4.84
CA PRO A 707 -18.05 -34.38 5.24
C PRO A 707 -16.59 -34.70 4.95
N SER A 708 -15.87 -35.30 5.92
CA SER A 708 -14.45 -35.61 5.76
C SER A 708 -14.23 -36.69 4.69
N MET A 709 -13.48 -36.37 3.64
CA MET A 709 -12.69 -37.36 2.89
C MET A 709 -11.35 -36.75 2.53
N LYS A 710 -10.28 -37.14 3.23
CA LYS A 710 -8.93 -36.82 2.80
C LYS A 710 -8.58 -37.70 1.59
N PRO A 711 -8.10 -37.14 0.47
CA PRO A 711 -7.47 -37.97 -0.56
C PRO A 711 -6.27 -38.67 0.07
N VAL A 712 -6.21 -40.00 -0.03
CA VAL A 712 -5.07 -40.78 0.44
C VAL A 712 -4.08 -40.91 -0.70
N VAL A 713 -3.04 -40.06 -0.70
CA VAL A 713 -1.87 -40.30 -1.55
C VAL A 713 -0.99 -41.33 -0.85
N SER A 714 -0.64 -42.42 -1.54
CA SER A 714 0.20 -43.45 -0.94
C SER A 714 1.56 -42.88 -0.54
N LYS A 715 2.07 -43.32 0.64
CA LYS A 715 3.42 -42.98 1.08
C LYS A 715 4.45 -43.44 0.05
N LEU A 716 5.48 -42.62 -0.15
CA LEU A 716 6.62 -42.98 -0.98
C LEU A 716 7.46 -44.04 -0.25
N VAL A 717 7.91 -45.07 -0.96
CA VAL A 717 8.76 -46.12 -0.41
C VAL A 717 10.20 -45.86 -0.83
N PHE A 718 11.06 -45.60 0.16
CA PHE A 718 12.48 -45.43 -0.04
C PHE A 718 13.26 -45.78 1.23
N LYS A 719 14.56 -46.04 1.08
CA LYS A 719 15.49 -46.21 2.19
C LYS A 719 16.79 -45.49 1.87
N THR A 720 17.22 -44.62 2.77
CA THR A 720 18.46 -43.87 2.65
C THR A 720 19.47 -44.39 3.67
N GLU A 721 20.70 -44.68 3.21
CA GLU A 721 21.82 -45.14 4.02
C GLU A 721 23.00 -44.18 3.83
N LYS A 722 23.55 -43.69 4.93
CA LYS A 722 24.74 -42.85 4.94
C LYS A 722 25.98 -43.73 5.11
N GLY A 723 26.79 -43.83 4.06
CA GLY A 723 28.09 -44.51 4.09
C GLY A 723 29.22 -43.59 4.57
N VAL A 724 30.46 -44.06 4.40
CA VAL A 724 31.68 -43.30 4.76
C VAL A 724 31.89 -42.11 3.82
N ASP A 725 31.82 -42.35 2.51
CA ASP A 725 32.15 -41.35 1.48
C ASP A 725 30.96 -40.96 0.58
N GLN A 726 29.84 -41.67 0.69
CA GLN A 726 28.64 -41.44 -0.13
C GLN A 726 27.36 -41.71 0.64
N VAL A 727 26.26 -41.12 0.19
CA VAL A 727 24.89 -41.46 0.61
C VAL A 727 24.23 -42.24 -0.51
N THR A 728 23.54 -43.32 -0.16
CA THR A 728 22.78 -44.14 -1.11
C THR A 728 21.31 -44.15 -0.73
N THR A 729 20.42 -43.89 -1.69
CA THR A 729 18.98 -44.01 -1.52
C THR A 729 18.42 -45.04 -2.50
N LYS A 730 17.79 -46.09 -1.97
CA LYS A 730 16.94 -46.97 -2.78
C LYS A 730 15.54 -46.39 -2.81
N LEU A 731 15.05 -46.06 -4.01
CA LEU A 731 13.76 -45.41 -4.22
C LEU A 731 12.91 -46.25 -5.16
N GLN A 732 11.71 -46.62 -4.72
CA GLN A 732 10.68 -47.14 -5.61
C GLN A 732 9.94 -45.98 -6.25
N VAL A 733 10.20 -45.71 -7.54
CA VAL A 733 9.50 -44.64 -8.27
C VAL A 733 8.05 -45.10 -8.53
N PRO A 734 7.02 -44.38 -8.05
CA PRO A 734 5.64 -44.82 -8.18
C PRO A 734 5.15 -44.95 -9.64
N VAL A 735 4.26 -45.92 -9.90
CA VAL A 735 3.56 -46.03 -11.20
C VAL A 735 2.49 -44.94 -11.37
N ALA A 736 1.89 -44.48 -10.26
CA ALA A 736 0.82 -43.48 -10.26
C ALA A 736 1.35 -42.03 -10.31
N ILE A 737 2.12 -41.72 -11.36
CA ILE A 737 2.66 -40.38 -11.66
C ILE A 737 2.17 -39.92 -13.03
N LYS A 738 1.91 -38.63 -13.18
CA LYS A 738 1.57 -37.98 -14.45
C LYS A 738 2.47 -36.76 -14.67
N ASP A 739 3.02 -36.64 -15.87
CA ASP A 739 3.77 -35.50 -16.42
C ASP A 739 5.06 -35.06 -15.71
N ARG A 740 5.20 -35.18 -14.38
CA ARG A 740 6.39 -34.72 -13.64
C ARG A 740 6.77 -35.65 -12.48
N ALA A 741 8.04 -36.07 -12.49
CA ALA A 741 8.75 -36.70 -11.38
C ALA A 741 10.19 -36.23 -11.39
N GLU A 742 10.63 -35.59 -10.31
CA GLU A 742 11.95 -34.98 -10.25
C GLU A 742 12.64 -35.31 -8.93
N LEU A 743 13.94 -35.59 -9.01
CA LEU A 743 14.85 -35.54 -7.87
C LEU A 743 15.43 -34.12 -7.79
N LEU A 744 15.18 -33.43 -6.69
CA LEU A 744 15.75 -32.13 -6.37
C LEU A 744 16.90 -32.36 -5.40
N VAL A 745 18.09 -31.86 -5.72
CA VAL A 745 19.27 -31.95 -4.85
C VAL A 745 19.75 -30.54 -4.55
N ILE A 746 19.66 -30.15 -3.28
CA ILE A 746 20.04 -28.83 -2.78
C ILE A 746 21.34 -28.97 -2.03
N GLY A 747 22.42 -28.42 -2.56
CA GLY A 747 23.71 -28.35 -1.91
C GLY A 747 23.95 -27.02 -1.22
N TRP A 748 24.59 -27.06 -0.06
CA TRP A 748 24.88 -25.93 0.81
C TRP A 748 26.40 -25.78 1.02
N PRO A 749 27.17 -25.16 0.10
CA PRO A 749 26.78 -24.53 -1.17
C PRO A 749 27.19 -25.31 -2.42
N HIS A 750 27.71 -26.54 -2.26
CA HIS A 750 28.40 -27.26 -3.33
C HIS A 750 27.45 -28.06 -4.21
N ASP A 751 27.78 -28.20 -5.49
CA ASP A 751 27.11 -29.20 -6.34
C ASP A 751 27.31 -30.61 -5.79
N VAL A 752 26.27 -31.43 -5.96
CA VAL A 752 26.28 -32.85 -5.60
C VAL A 752 26.14 -33.64 -6.88
N GLN A 753 27.13 -34.47 -7.20
CA GLN A 753 27.05 -35.40 -8.32
C GLN A 753 26.08 -36.52 -7.94
N VAL A 754 25.11 -36.76 -8.81
CA VAL A 754 24.14 -37.83 -8.66
C VAL A 754 24.48 -38.95 -9.64
N ARG A 755 24.46 -40.18 -9.15
CA ARG A 755 24.41 -41.38 -9.98
C ARG A 755 23.07 -42.07 -9.77
N ILE A 756 22.44 -42.54 -10.85
CA ILE A 756 21.26 -43.40 -10.77
C ILE A 756 21.63 -44.72 -11.41
N ASN A 757 21.50 -45.82 -10.66
CA ASN A 757 21.92 -47.17 -11.06
C ASN A 757 23.39 -47.21 -11.53
N GLY A 758 24.27 -46.47 -10.86
CA GLY A 758 25.70 -46.38 -11.16
C GLY A 758 26.10 -45.35 -12.23
N GLU A 759 25.16 -44.89 -13.05
CA GLU A 759 25.40 -43.93 -14.14
C GLU A 759 25.32 -42.49 -13.66
N VAL A 760 26.32 -41.67 -14.00
CA VAL A 760 26.35 -40.24 -13.69
C VAL A 760 25.22 -39.52 -14.44
N GLN A 761 24.45 -38.74 -13.71
CA GLN A 761 23.34 -37.97 -14.26
C GLN A 761 23.73 -36.51 -14.48
N ALA A 762 23.35 -35.98 -15.64
CA ALA A 762 23.35 -34.54 -15.87
C ALA A 762 22.06 -33.92 -15.31
N PRO A 763 22.13 -32.75 -14.66
CA PRO A 763 20.92 -32.07 -14.22
C PRO A 763 20.09 -31.61 -15.42
N SER A 764 18.77 -31.77 -15.35
CA SER A 764 17.83 -31.18 -16.30
C SER A 764 17.68 -29.68 -16.09
N LYS A 765 17.89 -29.21 -14.85
CA LYS A 765 17.90 -27.80 -14.47
C LYS A 765 18.86 -27.56 -13.32
N SER A 766 19.54 -26.42 -13.34
CA SER A 766 20.45 -25.97 -12.29
C SER A 766 20.17 -24.51 -11.93
N GLU A 767 19.99 -24.24 -10.65
CA GLU A 767 19.82 -22.89 -10.09
C GLU A 767 20.80 -22.67 -8.93
N LYS A 768 21.07 -21.40 -8.62
CA LYS A 768 21.99 -21.04 -7.54
C LYS A 768 21.53 -19.80 -6.80
N ALA A 769 22.05 -19.64 -5.59
CA ALA A 769 21.81 -18.48 -4.77
C ALA A 769 22.24 -17.17 -5.46
N LYS A 770 21.44 -16.13 -5.20
CA LYS A 770 21.79 -14.73 -5.42
C LYS A 770 21.34 -13.96 -4.18
N LEU A 771 22.12 -14.13 -3.10
CA LEU A 771 21.72 -13.72 -1.77
C LEU A 771 21.56 -12.20 -1.67
N ASN A 772 20.51 -11.76 -0.99
CA ASN A 772 20.20 -10.37 -0.64
C ASN A 772 20.24 -9.43 -1.86
N ALA A 773 19.81 -9.94 -3.01
CA ALA A 773 19.79 -9.25 -4.30
C ALA A 773 18.57 -8.34 -4.48
N PHE A 774 18.29 -7.53 -3.46
CA PHE A 774 17.26 -6.50 -3.51
C PHE A 774 17.77 -5.26 -4.26
N ALA A 775 16.83 -4.46 -4.81
CA ALA A 775 17.15 -3.15 -5.39
C ALA A 775 17.85 -2.26 -4.36
N GLY A 776 18.93 -1.59 -4.76
CA GLY A 776 19.82 -0.88 -3.84
C GLY A 776 19.10 0.16 -2.96
N TYR A 777 18.17 0.92 -3.54
CA TYR A 777 17.37 1.93 -2.85
C TYR A 777 16.28 1.34 -1.92
N ALA A 778 15.96 0.05 -2.04
CA ALA A 778 14.94 -0.63 -1.24
C ALA A 778 15.52 -1.77 -0.36
N LYS A 779 16.85 -1.90 -0.32
CA LYS A 779 17.55 -3.00 0.36
C LYS A 779 17.62 -2.85 1.88
N ALA A 780 17.51 -1.63 2.39
CA ALA A 780 17.50 -1.36 3.83
C ALA A 780 16.36 -2.15 4.51
N GLY A 781 16.65 -2.73 5.67
CA GLY A 781 15.68 -3.55 6.43
C GLY A 781 15.27 -4.88 5.77
N MET A 782 15.72 -5.16 4.55
CA MET A 782 15.44 -6.41 3.81
C MET A 782 16.53 -7.46 3.95
N ILE A 783 17.74 -7.10 4.36
CA ILE A 783 18.83 -8.09 4.48
C ILE A 783 18.43 -9.23 5.40
N LEU A 784 18.67 -10.46 4.92
CA LEU A 784 18.62 -11.68 5.70
C LEU A 784 20.06 -12.15 5.95
N PRO A 785 20.65 -11.83 7.13
CA PRO A 785 22.04 -12.22 7.43
C PRO A 785 22.25 -13.73 7.51
N LYS A 786 21.16 -14.49 7.76
CA LYS A 786 21.18 -15.95 7.86
C LYS A 786 21.00 -16.67 6.51
N ALA A 787 20.85 -15.92 5.41
CA ALA A 787 20.73 -16.52 4.09
C ALA A 787 22.00 -17.31 3.76
N LYS A 788 21.85 -18.57 3.34
CA LYS A 788 22.96 -19.48 3.07
C LYS A 788 23.16 -19.62 1.57
N ASP A 789 24.41 -19.67 1.13
CA ASP A 789 24.71 -19.95 -0.27
C ASP A 789 24.29 -21.39 -0.62
N TRP A 790 23.74 -21.56 -1.82
CA TRP A 790 23.10 -22.80 -2.24
C TRP A 790 23.21 -23.04 -3.75
N ARG A 791 23.18 -24.31 -4.13
CA ARG A 791 23.01 -24.78 -5.50
C ARG A 791 21.93 -25.84 -5.54
N MET A 792 21.00 -25.73 -6.46
CA MET A 792 19.93 -26.71 -6.63
C MET A 792 20.01 -27.31 -8.03
N ASN A 793 20.08 -28.63 -8.09
CA ASN A 793 20.08 -29.41 -9.31
C ASN A 793 18.83 -30.29 -9.35
N SER A 794 18.14 -30.31 -10.48
CA SER A 794 16.96 -31.15 -10.72
C SER A 794 17.33 -32.26 -11.69
N PHE A 795 16.82 -33.47 -11.46
CA PHE A 795 17.03 -34.64 -12.32
C PHE A 795 15.68 -35.30 -12.62
N ASP A 796 15.41 -35.55 -13.90
CA ASP A 796 14.16 -36.18 -14.33
C ASP A 796 14.13 -37.67 -13.94
N LEU A 797 13.08 -38.06 -13.22
CA LEU A 797 12.82 -39.44 -12.81
C LEU A 797 11.71 -40.12 -13.62
N MET A 798 11.08 -39.43 -14.57
CA MET A 798 9.94 -39.96 -15.33
C MET A 798 10.27 -41.25 -16.07
N ARG A 799 11.50 -41.40 -16.58
CA ARG A 799 11.95 -42.63 -17.27
C ARG A 799 12.09 -43.85 -16.36
N TYR A 800 12.12 -43.66 -15.04
CA TYR A 800 12.24 -44.73 -14.04
C TYR A 800 10.89 -45.10 -13.40
N LYS A 801 9.78 -44.54 -13.91
CA LYS A 801 8.42 -44.81 -13.41
C LYS A 801 8.15 -46.32 -13.27
N GLY A 802 7.78 -46.75 -12.06
CA GLY A 802 7.51 -48.15 -11.74
C GLY A 802 8.72 -49.00 -11.41
N GLN A 803 9.93 -48.44 -11.48
CA GLN A 803 11.19 -49.15 -11.20
C GLN A 803 11.71 -48.81 -9.80
N GLU A 804 12.40 -49.77 -9.19
CA GLU A 804 13.28 -49.49 -8.06
C GLU A 804 14.62 -48.99 -8.63
N ILE A 805 15.09 -47.86 -8.12
CA ILE A 805 16.37 -47.27 -8.50
C ILE A 805 17.26 -47.05 -7.29
N GLU A 806 18.56 -47.13 -7.51
CA GLU A 806 19.57 -46.75 -6.53
C GLU A 806 20.17 -45.39 -6.92
N ILE A 807 20.01 -44.42 -6.03
CA ILE A 807 20.53 -43.06 -6.18
C ILE A 807 21.75 -42.92 -5.27
N THR A 808 22.90 -42.58 -5.84
CA THR A 808 24.13 -42.36 -5.07
C THR A 808 24.58 -40.92 -5.20
N TYR A 809 24.88 -40.30 -4.05
CA TYR A 809 25.38 -38.94 -3.93
C TYR A 809 26.87 -38.98 -3.57
N ASN A 810 27.71 -38.21 -4.26
CA ASN A 810 29.16 -38.18 -4.01
C ASN A 810 29.57 -37.39 -2.74
N ARG A 811 28.64 -37.15 -1.82
CA ARG A 811 28.86 -36.44 -0.56
C ARG A 811 28.06 -37.10 0.56
N VAL A 812 28.46 -36.82 1.80
CA VAL A 812 27.84 -37.38 3.02
C VAL A 812 27.20 -36.32 3.93
N ASP A 813 27.40 -35.04 3.63
CA ASP A 813 26.84 -33.90 4.33
C ASP A 813 26.78 -32.65 3.44
N GLY A 814 26.20 -31.57 3.99
CA GLY A 814 26.11 -30.28 3.30
C GLY A 814 25.20 -30.28 2.08
N PHE A 815 24.21 -31.19 2.04
CA PHE A 815 23.16 -31.20 1.02
C PHE A 815 21.89 -31.86 1.57
N GLU A 816 20.80 -31.67 0.83
CA GLU A 816 19.52 -32.32 1.03
C GLU A 816 19.03 -32.85 -0.32
N SER A 817 18.28 -33.94 -0.30
CA SER A 817 17.62 -34.44 -1.51
C SER A 817 16.13 -34.66 -1.28
N HIS A 818 15.34 -34.28 -2.27
CA HIS A 818 13.88 -34.33 -2.23
C HIS A 818 13.35 -34.90 -3.52
N VAL A 819 12.23 -35.61 -3.46
CA VAL A 819 11.52 -36.09 -4.66
C VAL A 819 10.20 -35.35 -4.77
N LEU A 820 9.98 -34.70 -5.92
CA LEU A 820 8.75 -34.01 -6.30
C LEU A 820 8.00 -34.86 -7.31
N LEU A 821 6.76 -35.22 -7.01
CA LEU A 821 5.91 -36.07 -7.84
C LEU A 821 4.53 -35.43 -8.05
N GLU A 822 4.06 -35.42 -9.28
CA GLU A 822 2.64 -35.15 -9.59
C GLU A 822 1.87 -36.48 -9.59
N ARG A 823 1.29 -36.82 -8.44
CA ARG A 823 0.67 -38.13 -8.19
C ARG A 823 -0.73 -38.19 -8.78
N LYS A 824 -1.03 -39.24 -9.54
CA LYS A 824 -2.38 -39.46 -10.08
C LYS A 824 -3.40 -39.63 -8.95
N VAL A 825 -4.51 -38.92 -9.07
CA VAL A 825 -5.71 -39.03 -8.25
C VAL A 825 -6.95 -39.04 -9.15
N VAL A 826 -8.11 -39.37 -8.59
CA VAL A 826 -9.37 -39.25 -9.32
C VAL A 826 -9.68 -37.76 -9.50
N ALA A 827 -9.79 -37.30 -10.75
CA ALA A 827 -10.25 -35.95 -11.04
C ALA A 827 -11.70 -35.77 -10.59
N LYS A 828 -12.00 -34.58 -10.05
CA LYS A 828 -13.37 -34.13 -9.84
C LYS A 828 -13.83 -33.33 -11.06
N ASP A 829 -15.13 -33.34 -11.30
CA ASP A 829 -15.70 -32.46 -12.30
C ASP A 829 -15.57 -31.01 -11.84
N TYR A 830 -15.27 -30.12 -12.78
CA TYR A 830 -15.26 -28.69 -12.56
C TYR A 830 -15.82 -27.99 -13.81
N PRO A 831 -16.50 -26.84 -13.65
CA PRO A 831 -17.00 -26.09 -14.78
C PRO A 831 -15.83 -25.41 -15.51
N ALA A 832 -15.64 -25.73 -16.79
CA ALA A 832 -14.76 -24.95 -17.65
C ALA A 832 -15.47 -23.64 -18.02
N ALA A 833 -15.08 -22.54 -17.36
CA ALA A 833 -15.60 -21.20 -17.62
C ALA A 833 -14.47 -20.16 -17.59
N HIS A 834 -14.69 -18.99 -18.18
CA HIS A 834 -13.66 -17.96 -18.28
C HIS A 834 -13.29 -17.30 -16.95
N ASP A 835 -14.06 -17.53 -15.88
CA ASP A 835 -13.85 -17.05 -14.52
C ASP A 835 -13.44 -18.16 -13.54
N VAL A 836 -13.07 -19.33 -14.07
CA VAL A 836 -12.59 -20.48 -13.30
C VAL A 836 -11.11 -20.70 -13.60
N LEU A 837 -10.29 -20.77 -12.55
CA LEU A 837 -8.86 -21.02 -12.68
C LEU A 837 -8.63 -22.38 -13.37
N TRP A 838 -7.77 -22.39 -14.39
CA TRP A 838 -7.46 -23.59 -15.16
C TRP A 838 -6.59 -24.54 -14.32
N PRO A 839 -7.09 -25.74 -13.94
CA PRO A 839 -6.21 -26.77 -13.44
C PRO A 839 -5.48 -27.35 -14.64
N LEU A 840 -4.20 -27.00 -14.84
CA LEU A 840 -3.34 -27.59 -15.88
C LEU A 840 -3.49 -29.13 -15.88
N SER A 841 -3.63 -29.69 -14.67
CA SER A 841 -4.05 -31.06 -14.40
C SER A 841 -5.00 -31.08 -13.18
N ASN A 842 -6.18 -31.71 -13.31
CA ASN A 842 -7.12 -31.88 -12.18
C ASN A 842 -7.09 -33.28 -11.55
N ASP A 843 -6.44 -34.23 -12.22
CA ASP A 843 -6.21 -35.62 -11.84
C ASP A 843 -4.83 -35.82 -11.18
N THR A 844 -4.17 -34.76 -10.74
CA THR A 844 -2.91 -34.86 -9.99
C THR A 844 -2.92 -34.11 -8.68
N ARG A 845 -2.10 -34.58 -7.73
CA ARG A 845 -1.75 -33.87 -6.51
C ARG A 845 -0.24 -33.91 -6.32
N ARG A 846 0.38 -32.74 -6.10
CA ARG A 846 1.80 -32.65 -5.81
C ARG A 846 2.12 -33.32 -4.47
N GLN A 847 3.15 -34.15 -4.48
CA GLN A 847 3.77 -34.73 -3.30
C GLN A 847 5.26 -34.44 -3.35
N THR A 848 5.78 -33.83 -2.30
CA THR A 848 7.23 -33.62 -2.14
C THR A 848 7.71 -34.34 -0.88
N VAL A 849 8.75 -35.14 -1.00
CA VAL A 849 9.27 -36.01 0.07
C VAL A 849 10.78 -35.85 0.18
N LYS A 850 11.27 -35.53 1.38
CA LYS A 850 12.70 -35.52 1.68
C LYS A 850 13.25 -36.94 1.74
N LEU A 851 14.35 -37.19 1.04
CA LEU A 851 15.08 -38.46 1.02
C LEU A 851 16.29 -38.44 1.93
N PHE A 852 17.02 -37.31 1.99
CA PHE A 852 18.22 -37.12 2.81
C PHE A 852 18.25 -35.70 3.39
#